data_AF-A0A517LJ12-F1
#
_entry.id   AF-A0A517LJ12-F1
#
_cell.length_a   1.000
_cell.length_b   1.000
_cell.length_c   1.000
_cell.angle_alpha   90.00
_cell.angle_beta   90.00
_cell.angle_gamma   90.00
#
_symmetry.space_group_name_H-M   'P 1'
#
loop_
_entity.id
_entity.type
_entity.pdbx_description
1 polymer ?
#
loop_
_entity_poly.entity_id
_entity_poly.type
_entity_poly.pdbx_seq_one_letter_code
_entity_poly.pdbx_strand_id
1 'polypeptide(L)'
;MSSPKPSLVAAHSLEAKDSQTPSPNANERYILVIYGPAGCGKSSIASYIAKEFGLFFIEGDEYHTPEAVAKMAAGTPLEDADRWGWLARLRDAAVNSLANPDVRGVVLTCSALKQKYRDVLREANIAEGISVRFILLNADRDTLEHRLSHRKGHFFSPALVDSQLRALEPVGQDETDVVTVDVRGDRGACDPAWQMLEQAKSDVDFITGDYLAEMNLAEDAEAYRAGKHDGWEETAWLGLEMSIEELAKRRVKVVINGGCLNPAGLAAKVADLVSEKSLELKVAYVSGDDLLPKLGPDLASLGEKLPPHLDSVSPDVKIPDESLRFKSLKSVPLVSANAYLGARAIVAGLRDGADIIICGRVSDASPVIGAAWYWHNWKDSDYDQLAGALVSGHLIECSAYVTGGNFSGFTRYAIDHFYEPGFPIAEIDKDGSCVITKNPNTSGMVTPDTVRCQLLYELQGNIYLHSDVKAYLNEVSVKSIGKDRVQVRGIRGAPPPPTTKAACFYKGGYQSQLVLNAAGYGVDEKWKLLEVQVRRGLKKSGLDEQLALLDFQVVGVPEPNPRSQLRSTNYCRLFAEASALEPLIGILNVFKDIALRHFSGFHSSLDMRTAIPRPFLAYYPALYAQDDLEETVVIIDATNGKSGGTKAADTNNNKVIQAGHPPVYEPLERRDNYDSPEQDLSVFGATQAMRLGDIALGRSGDKGSNLNCGIFVDTPQQWAWLKVFLSRSRMIELIGDDWREEYHLERVEFPNIFAVHFVVYGILGRGVSGSSRLDCLGKGFADYIRDKVVDVPVDVL
;
A
#
# COMPACT_ATOMS: atom_id res chain seq x y z
N MET A 1 14.97 39.71 54.89
CA MET A 1 15.92 40.01 53.79
C MET A 1 15.80 38.85 52.81
N SER A 2 14.89 38.96 51.82
CA SER A 2 15.16 39.48 50.46
C SER A 2 16.18 38.58 49.74
N SER A 3 15.88 37.90 48.64
CA SER A 3 15.47 38.43 47.32
C SER A 3 15.11 37.24 46.38
N PRO A 4 14.76 37.43 45.09
CA PRO A 4 13.41 37.70 44.60
C PRO A 4 12.88 36.64 43.60
N LYS A 5 11.55 36.58 43.44
CA LYS A 5 10.86 35.92 42.32
C LYS A 5 10.81 36.87 41.11
N PRO A 6 10.96 36.39 39.86
CA PRO A 6 10.57 37.16 38.69
C PRO A 6 9.04 37.13 38.50
N SER A 7 8.52 38.28 38.10
CA SER A 7 7.11 38.66 37.96
C SER A 7 6.39 37.96 36.81
N LEU A 8 5.20 37.44 37.11
CA LEU A 8 4.11 37.24 36.15
C LEU A 8 3.59 38.62 35.72
N VAL A 9 3.72 38.94 34.42
CA VAL A 9 2.96 40.02 33.80
C VAL A 9 1.62 39.45 33.36
N ALA A 10 0.56 40.13 33.79
CA ALA A 10 -0.84 39.79 33.60
C ALA A 10 -1.21 39.61 32.13
N ALA A 11 -1.73 38.43 31.80
CA ALA A 11 -2.51 38.22 30.59
C ALA A 11 -3.86 38.94 30.77
N HIS A 12 -4.03 40.05 30.06
CA HIS A 12 -5.34 40.65 29.86
C HIS A 12 -6.24 39.63 29.16
N SER A 13 -7.40 39.39 29.78
CA SER A 13 -8.56 38.72 29.22
C SER A 13 -8.94 39.36 27.88
N LEU A 14 -8.70 38.64 26.78
CA LEU A 14 -9.43 38.84 25.53
C LEU A 14 -10.59 37.85 25.55
N GLU A 15 -11.79 38.39 25.74
CA GLU A 15 -13.05 37.69 25.48
C GLU A 15 -12.98 37.08 24.08
N ALA A 16 -13.09 35.74 24.02
CA ALA A 16 -13.26 35.03 22.76
C ALA A 16 -14.60 35.47 22.16
N LYS A 17 -14.56 36.35 21.15
CA LYS A 17 -15.69 36.50 20.24
C LYS A 17 -15.87 35.17 19.51
N ASP A 18 -17.08 34.63 19.63
CA ASP A 18 -17.56 33.48 18.86
C ASP A 18 -17.10 33.56 17.39
N SER A 19 -16.15 32.69 17.01
CA SER A 19 -15.91 32.39 15.61
C SER A 19 -16.92 31.30 15.19
N GLN A 20 -18.16 31.72 14.95
CA GLN A 20 -19.09 30.92 14.15
C GLN A 20 -18.44 30.70 12.77
N THR A 21 -18.06 29.48 12.45
CA THR A 21 -17.88 29.08 11.06
C THR A 21 -19.24 29.22 10.37
N PRO A 22 -19.37 30.05 9.31
CA PRO A 22 -20.66 30.20 8.65
C PRO A 22 -21.04 28.88 7.98
N SER A 23 -22.27 28.42 8.21
CA SER A 23 -22.93 27.48 7.32
C SER A 23 -22.95 28.06 5.90
N PRO A 24 -22.60 27.29 4.85
CA PRO A 24 -22.49 27.82 3.49
C PRO A 24 -23.83 28.40 3.03
N ASN A 25 -23.82 29.65 2.60
CA ASN A 25 -24.99 30.34 2.08
C ASN A 25 -25.37 29.70 0.73
N ALA A 26 -26.62 29.25 0.57
CA ALA A 26 -27.07 28.56 -0.66
C ALA A 26 -27.01 29.43 -1.94
N ASN A 27 -26.72 30.73 -1.80
CA ASN A 27 -26.59 31.73 -2.88
C ASN A 27 -25.14 32.20 -3.13
N GLU A 28 -24.14 31.66 -2.42
CA GLU A 28 -22.74 32.08 -2.58
C GLU A 28 -22.12 31.47 -3.84
N ARG A 29 -21.54 32.32 -4.71
CA ARG A 29 -20.84 31.93 -5.94
C ARG A 29 -19.34 31.98 -5.73
N TYR A 30 -18.62 31.00 -6.23
CA TYR A 30 -17.18 30.87 -5.96
C TYR A 30 -16.32 31.11 -7.20
N ILE A 31 -15.19 31.79 -7.02
CA ILE A 31 -14.08 31.84 -7.97
C ILE A 31 -12.93 31.04 -7.36
N LEU A 32 -12.60 29.90 -7.95
CA LEU A 32 -11.50 29.05 -7.53
C LEU A 32 -10.28 29.30 -8.41
N VAL A 33 -9.27 29.95 -7.86
CA VAL A 33 -8.02 30.27 -8.55
C VAL A 33 -7.00 29.15 -8.33
N ILE A 34 -6.72 28.38 -9.37
CA ILE A 34 -5.67 27.36 -9.37
C ILE A 34 -4.35 28.03 -9.78
N TYR A 35 -3.42 28.13 -8.84
CA TYR A 35 -2.14 28.82 -9.06
C TYR A 35 -0.92 28.02 -8.66
N GLY A 36 0.23 28.42 -9.19
CA GLY A 36 1.52 27.75 -9.01
C GLY A 36 2.43 27.94 -10.22
N PRO A 37 3.71 27.55 -10.13
CA PRO A 37 4.68 27.65 -11.22
C PRO A 37 4.22 26.93 -12.51
N ALA A 38 4.79 27.25 -13.67
CA ALA A 38 4.57 26.48 -14.88
C ALA A 38 5.03 25.03 -14.68
N GLY A 39 4.29 24.07 -15.21
CA GLY A 39 4.58 22.63 -15.00
C GLY A 39 3.88 22.01 -13.79
N CYS A 40 3.31 22.80 -12.87
CA CYS A 40 2.64 22.26 -11.68
C CYS A 40 1.25 21.64 -11.95
N GLY A 41 0.76 21.65 -13.20
CA GLY A 41 -0.50 21.00 -13.58
C GLY A 41 -1.78 21.86 -13.45
N LYS A 42 -1.67 23.19 -13.40
CA LYS A 42 -2.83 24.12 -13.26
C LYS A 42 -3.97 23.80 -14.23
N SER A 43 -3.72 23.77 -15.54
CA SER A 43 -4.74 23.55 -16.56
C SER A 43 -5.40 22.17 -16.43
N SER A 44 -4.62 21.13 -16.17
CA SER A 44 -5.13 19.76 -16.00
C SER A 44 -6.06 19.66 -14.79
N ILE A 45 -5.65 20.20 -13.64
CA ILE A 45 -6.45 20.19 -12.41
C ILE A 45 -7.67 21.08 -12.55
N ALA A 46 -7.52 22.28 -13.10
CA ALA A 46 -8.63 23.21 -13.30
C ALA A 46 -9.69 22.63 -14.25
N SER A 47 -9.27 22.01 -15.35
CA SER A 47 -10.17 21.34 -16.31
C SER A 47 -10.91 20.16 -15.66
N TYR A 48 -10.21 19.36 -14.85
CA TYR A 48 -10.81 18.26 -14.11
C TYR A 48 -11.86 18.75 -13.10
N ILE A 49 -11.53 19.74 -12.27
CA ILE A 49 -12.47 20.34 -11.29
C ILE A 49 -13.68 20.93 -12.01
N ALA A 50 -13.46 21.68 -13.10
CA ALA A 50 -14.54 22.27 -13.86
C ALA A 50 -15.51 21.22 -14.42
N LYS A 51 -14.98 20.11 -14.96
CA LYS A 51 -15.78 19.01 -15.47
C LYS A 51 -16.55 18.27 -14.36
N GLU A 52 -15.87 17.93 -13.27
CA GLU A 52 -16.45 17.12 -12.19
C GLU A 52 -17.55 17.87 -11.43
N PHE A 53 -17.34 19.17 -11.19
CA PHE A 53 -18.27 20.00 -10.42
C PHE A 53 -19.19 20.87 -11.29
N GLY A 54 -19.11 20.75 -12.62
CA GLY A 54 -19.92 21.53 -13.57
C GLY A 54 -19.67 23.04 -13.47
N LEU A 55 -18.42 23.46 -13.25
CA LEU A 55 -18.02 24.86 -13.10
C LEU A 55 -17.52 25.43 -14.44
N PHE A 56 -17.59 26.75 -14.59
CA PHE A 56 -17.08 27.42 -15.79
C PHE A 56 -15.56 27.55 -15.72
N PHE A 57 -14.86 27.09 -16.77
CA PHE A 57 -13.39 27.07 -16.82
C PHE A 57 -12.85 28.29 -17.57
N ILE A 58 -11.84 28.96 -17.00
CA ILE A 58 -11.08 30.04 -17.64
C ILE A 58 -9.60 29.66 -17.64
N GLU A 59 -8.99 29.55 -18.83
CA GLU A 59 -7.54 29.41 -18.98
C GLU A 59 -6.88 30.79 -18.96
N GLY A 60 -6.19 31.10 -17.87
CA GLY A 60 -5.64 32.43 -17.64
C GLY A 60 -4.56 32.85 -18.63
N ASP A 61 -3.82 31.89 -19.19
CA ASP A 61 -2.77 32.18 -20.16
C ASP A 61 -3.33 32.76 -21.48
N GLU A 62 -4.60 32.50 -21.80
CA GLU A 62 -5.29 33.02 -23.01
C GLU A 62 -5.58 34.53 -22.94
N TYR A 63 -5.49 35.14 -21.75
CA TYR A 63 -5.80 36.56 -21.52
C TYR A 63 -4.55 37.45 -21.51
N HIS A 64 -3.37 36.90 -21.78
CA HIS A 64 -2.15 37.68 -22.01
C HIS A 64 -2.24 38.48 -23.31
N THR A 65 -1.55 39.63 -23.36
CA THR A 65 -1.43 40.37 -24.62
C THR A 65 -0.43 39.67 -25.55
N PRO A 66 -0.52 39.86 -26.87
CA PRO A 66 0.45 39.29 -27.82
C PRO A 66 1.91 39.64 -27.48
N GLU A 67 2.16 40.84 -26.94
CA GLU A 67 3.49 41.30 -26.53
C GLU A 67 4.02 40.51 -25.32
N ALA A 68 3.15 40.25 -24.33
CA ALA A 68 3.51 39.45 -23.17
C ALA A 68 3.79 37.98 -23.55
N VAL A 69 2.99 37.43 -24.47
CA VAL A 69 3.22 36.08 -25.03
C VAL A 69 4.56 36.04 -25.77
N ALA A 70 4.86 37.02 -26.61
CA ALA A 70 6.14 37.10 -27.33
C ALA A 70 7.36 37.20 -26.38
N LYS A 71 7.24 37.99 -25.30
CA LYS A 71 8.28 38.14 -24.27
C LYS A 71 8.56 36.81 -23.56
N MET A 72 7.53 36.08 -23.16
CA MET A 72 7.66 34.74 -22.55
C MET A 72 8.20 33.71 -23.54
N ALA A 73 7.77 33.73 -24.80
CA ALA A 73 8.27 32.86 -25.85
C ALA A 73 9.77 33.07 -26.14
N ALA A 74 10.27 34.29 -25.95
CA ALA A 74 11.70 34.63 -26.02
C ALA A 74 12.48 34.27 -24.73
N GLY A 75 11.86 33.56 -23.77
CA GLY A 75 12.49 33.19 -22.50
C GLY A 75 12.68 34.33 -21.52
N THR A 76 12.08 35.50 -21.76
CA THR A 76 12.17 36.67 -20.88
C THR A 76 11.00 36.64 -19.88
N PRO A 77 11.27 36.58 -18.56
CA PRO A 77 10.21 36.62 -17.56
C PRO A 77 9.41 37.93 -17.64
N LEU A 78 8.08 37.85 -17.44
CA LEU A 78 7.26 39.04 -17.27
C LEU A 78 7.61 39.75 -15.96
N GLU A 79 7.42 41.07 -15.92
CA GLU A 79 7.55 41.91 -14.73
C GLU A 79 6.17 42.28 -14.15
N ASP A 80 6.13 43.03 -13.05
CA ASP A 80 4.86 43.44 -12.42
C ASP A 80 4.01 44.31 -13.37
N ALA A 81 4.65 45.24 -14.09
CA ALA A 81 3.97 46.13 -15.04
C ALA A 81 3.26 45.37 -16.18
N ASP A 82 3.84 44.25 -16.61
CA ASP A 82 3.26 43.38 -17.65
C ASP A 82 2.04 42.59 -17.15
N ARG A 83 1.93 42.38 -15.82
CA ARG A 83 0.93 41.50 -15.20
C ARG A 83 -0.32 42.23 -14.70
N TRP A 84 -0.22 43.51 -14.32
CA TRP A 84 -1.37 44.23 -13.74
C TRP A 84 -2.61 44.24 -14.63
N GLY A 85 -2.44 44.57 -15.91
CA GLY A 85 -3.54 44.58 -16.87
C GLY A 85 -4.10 43.18 -17.14
N TRP A 86 -3.26 42.14 -17.08
CA TRP A 86 -3.67 40.75 -17.25
C TRP A 86 -4.48 40.24 -16.05
N LEU A 87 -4.02 40.47 -14.82
CA LEU A 87 -4.74 40.08 -13.59
C LEU A 87 -6.11 40.75 -13.51
N ALA A 88 -6.22 42.03 -13.86
CA ALA A 88 -7.50 42.74 -13.93
C ALA A 88 -8.45 42.10 -14.95
N ARG A 89 -7.96 41.75 -16.15
CA ARG A 89 -8.77 41.04 -17.16
C ARG A 89 -9.27 39.68 -16.66
N LEU A 90 -8.44 38.93 -15.94
CA LEU A 90 -8.84 37.64 -15.39
C LEU A 90 -9.92 37.78 -14.30
N ARG A 91 -9.74 38.73 -13.38
CA ARG A 91 -10.74 39.07 -12.37
C ARG A 91 -12.08 39.42 -13.03
N ASP A 92 -12.05 40.34 -13.99
CA ASP A 92 -13.27 40.83 -14.65
C ASP A 92 -13.93 39.71 -15.48
N ALA A 93 -13.16 38.86 -16.15
CA ALA A 93 -13.68 37.71 -16.87
C ALA A 93 -14.37 36.70 -15.92
N ALA A 94 -13.76 36.39 -14.77
CA ALA A 94 -14.36 35.50 -13.78
C ALA A 94 -15.67 36.07 -13.20
N VAL A 95 -15.69 37.36 -12.85
CA VAL A 95 -16.89 38.04 -12.37
C VAL A 95 -17.99 38.09 -13.44
N ASN A 96 -17.64 38.38 -14.69
CA ASN A 96 -18.60 38.41 -15.80
C ASN A 96 -19.20 37.03 -16.11
N SER A 97 -18.41 35.95 -16.04
CA SER A 97 -18.93 34.59 -16.18
C SER A 97 -19.93 34.25 -15.08
N LEU A 98 -19.70 34.74 -13.85
CA LEU A 98 -20.63 34.62 -12.74
C LEU A 98 -21.86 35.53 -12.88
N ALA A 99 -21.98 36.41 -13.87
CA ALA A 99 -23.21 37.14 -14.12
C ALA A 99 -24.30 36.23 -14.72
N ASN A 100 -23.92 35.12 -15.35
CA ASN A 100 -24.86 34.12 -15.85
C ASN A 100 -25.50 33.34 -14.67
N PRO A 101 -26.84 33.32 -14.52
CA PRO A 101 -27.53 32.59 -13.45
C PRO A 101 -27.25 31.07 -13.44
N ASP A 102 -26.92 30.48 -14.58
CA ASP A 102 -26.65 29.04 -14.71
C ASP A 102 -25.23 28.65 -14.27
N VAL A 103 -24.36 29.64 -14.04
CA VAL A 103 -22.97 29.41 -13.60
C VAL A 103 -22.89 29.52 -12.08
N ARG A 104 -22.73 28.38 -11.41
CA ARG A 104 -22.58 28.29 -9.95
C ARG A 104 -21.19 28.66 -9.42
N GLY A 105 -20.17 28.60 -10.27
CA GLY A 105 -18.80 28.90 -9.91
C GLY A 105 -17.87 28.92 -11.12
N VAL A 106 -16.72 29.58 -10.95
CA VAL A 106 -15.67 29.68 -11.97
C VAL A 106 -14.40 29.04 -11.43
N VAL A 107 -13.71 28.28 -12.26
CA VAL A 107 -12.34 27.80 -12.00
C VAL A 107 -11.41 28.52 -12.97
N LEU A 108 -10.41 29.21 -12.43
CA LEU A 108 -9.48 30.06 -13.16
C LEU A 108 -8.05 29.57 -12.93
N THR A 109 -7.28 29.34 -13.99
CA THR A 109 -5.82 29.16 -13.86
C THR A 109 -5.13 30.51 -13.81
N CYS A 110 -4.14 30.67 -12.92
CA CYS A 110 -3.33 31.88 -12.88
C CYS A 110 -1.94 31.60 -12.31
N SER A 111 -0.89 32.22 -12.83
CA SER A 111 0.44 32.21 -12.19
C SER A 111 0.55 33.31 -11.11
N ALA A 112 -0.45 33.45 -10.23
CA ALA A 112 -0.50 34.47 -9.16
C ALA A 112 0.52 34.20 -8.03
N LEU A 113 1.81 34.20 -8.37
CA LEU A 113 2.92 33.75 -7.53
C LEU A 113 3.21 34.69 -6.35
N LYS A 114 2.85 35.98 -6.46
CA LYS A 114 3.04 36.99 -5.40
C LYS A 114 1.73 37.29 -4.69
N GLN A 115 1.78 37.61 -3.40
CA GLN A 115 0.62 37.98 -2.59
C GLN A 115 -0.16 39.12 -3.23
N LYS A 116 0.54 40.18 -3.66
CA LYS A 116 -0.07 41.32 -4.35
C LYS A 116 -0.81 40.97 -5.65
N TYR A 117 -0.48 39.85 -6.30
CA TYR A 117 -1.23 39.38 -7.47
C TYR A 117 -2.53 38.69 -7.04
N ARG A 118 -2.49 37.92 -5.94
CA ARG A 118 -3.67 37.30 -5.34
C ARG A 118 -4.63 38.37 -4.83
N ASP A 119 -4.13 39.45 -4.26
CA ASP A 119 -4.94 40.58 -3.80
C ASP A 119 -5.76 41.22 -4.92
N VAL A 120 -5.19 41.40 -6.11
CA VAL A 120 -5.94 41.89 -7.28
C VAL A 120 -7.10 40.96 -7.64
N LEU A 121 -6.91 39.64 -7.53
CA LEU A 121 -8.00 38.68 -7.77
C LEU A 121 -9.03 38.69 -6.63
N ARG A 122 -8.59 38.91 -5.38
CA ARG A 122 -9.48 39.06 -4.20
C ARG A 122 -10.39 40.27 -4.29
N GLU A 123 -10.05 41.31 -5.07
CA GLU A 123 -10.95 42.44 -5.32
C GLU A 123 -12.30 42.01 -5.91
N ALA A 124 -12.42 40.81 -6.52
CA ALA A 124 -13.72 40.27 -6.92
C ALA A 124 -14.70 40.04 -5.74
N ASN A 125 -14.20 39.89 -4.51
CA ASN A 125 -15.02 39.81 -3.29
C ASN A 125 -15.79 41.10 -2.99
N ILE A 126 -15.48 42.22 -3.67
CA ILE A 126 -16.23 43.48 -3.55
C ILE A 126 -17.66 43.31 -4.09
N ALA A 127 -17.86 42.43 -5.06
CA ALA A 127 -19.19 42.10 -5.57
C ALA A 127 -19.95 41.22 -4.56
N GLU A 128 -21.18 41.63 -4.23
CA GLU A 128 -22.00 40.95 -3.23
C GLU A 128 -22.29 39.49 -3.65
N GLY A 129 -21.97 38.53 -2.77
CA GLY A 129 -22.23 37.11 -2.98
C GLY A 129 -21.15 36.34 -3.75
N ILE A 130 -19.99 36.95 -4.06
CA ILE A 130 -18.83 36.27 -4.66
C ILE A 130 -17.75 36.00 -3.62
N SER A 131 -17.23 34.77 -3.58
CA SER A 131 -16.10 34.36 -2.74
C SER A 131 -14.95 33.79 -3.58
N VAL A 132 -13.79 34.44 -3.53
CA VAL A 132 -12.55 33.99 -4.17
C VAL A 132 -11.79 33.07 -3.21
N ARG A 133 -11.36 31.91 -3.71
CA ARG A 133 -10.48 30.97 -3.01
C ARG A 133 -9.33 30.55 -3.90
N PHE A 134 -8.21 30.17 -3.30
CA PHE A 134 -7.00 29.81 -4.01
C PHE A 134 -6.56 28.38 -3.70
N ILE A 135 -6.07 27.68 -4.73
CA ILE A 135 -5.38 26.40 -4.60
C ILE A 135 -3.97 26.59 -5.14
N LEU A 136 -2.97 26.55 -4.25
CA LEU A 136 -1.56 26.52 -4.61
C LEU A 136 -1.17 25.08 -4.96
N LEU A 137 -0.76 24.84 -6.19
CA LEU A 137 -0.16 23.59 -6.63
C LEU A 137 1.36 23.68 -6.42
N ASN A 138 1.85 23.03 -5.37
CA ASN A 138 3.25 23.08 -4.95
C ASN A 138 4.03 21.87 -5.50
N ALA A 139 5.17 22.13 -6.13
CA ALA A 139 6.12 21.13 -6.61
C ALA A 139 7.54 21.71 -6.57
N ASP A 140 8.53 20.84 -6.38
CA ASP A 140 9.95 21.22 -6.43
C ASP A 140 10.45 21.45 -7.86
N ARG A 141 11.65 22.02 -7.95
CA ARG A 141 12.31 22.37 -9.22
C ARG A 141 12.41 21.18 -10.16
N ASP A 142 12.86 20.04 -9.66
CA ASP A 142 13.13 18.85 -10.44
C ASP A 142 11.83 18.29 -11.03
N THR A 143 10.74 18.25 -10.25
CA THR A 143 9.41 17.85 -10.71
C THR A 143 8.89 18.75 -11.83
N LEU A 144 9.06 20.07 -11.70
CA LEU A 144 8.60 21.04 -12.69
C LEU A 144 9.39 20.97 -13.99
N GLU A 145 10.73 20.90 -13.90
CA GLU A 145 11.61 20.72 -15.05
C GLU A 145 11.29 19.41 -15.78
N HIS A 146 11.12 18.32 -15.05
CA HIS A 146 10.71 17.02 -15.60
C HIS A 146 9.36 17.09 -16.34
N ARG A 147 8.33 17.70 -15.73
CA ARG A 147 7.01 17.81 -16.38
C ARG A 147 7.04 18.68 -17.63
N LEU A 148 7.84 19.74 -17.62
CA LEU A 148 7.94 20.66 -18.75
C LEU A 148 8.77 20.07 -19.91
N SER A 149 9.80 19.28 -19.62
CA SER A 149 10.61 18.61 -20.67
C SER A 149 9.83 17.57 -21.46
N HIS A 150 8.78 16.98 -20.87
CA HIS A 150 7.93 15.97 -21.50
C HIS A 150 6.67 16.53 -22.19
N ARG A 151 6.46 17.86 -22.17
CA ARG A 151 5.27 18.49 -22.77
C ARG A 151 5.47 18.70 -24.28
N LYS A 152 4.76 17.92 -25.12
CA LYS A 152 4.77 18.11 -26.59
C LYS A 152 4.14 19.46 -26.98
N GLY A 153 4.87 20.28 -27.74
CA GLY A 153 4.34 21.46 -28.45
C GLY A 153 4.54 22.84 -27.82
N HIS A 154 5.13 22.96 -26.63
CA HIS A 154 5.50 24.26 -26.03
C HIS A 154 6.98 24.28 -25.64
N PHE A 155 7.78 25.09 -26.33
CA PHE A 155 9.17 25.36 -25.94
C PHE A 155 9.15 26.18 -24.63
N PHE A 156 9.48 25.56 -23.50
CA PHE A 156 9.57 26.24 -22.21
C PHE A 156 11.02 26.23 -21.73
N SER A 157 11.60 27.40 -21.48
CA SER A 157 12.99 27.55 -21.05
C SER A 157 13.16 27.23 -19.56
N PRO A 158 14.19 26.47 -19.14
CA PRO A 158 14.53 26.26 -17.72
C PRO A 158 14.67 27.58 -16.93
N ALA A 159 15.15 28.65 -17.59
CA ALA A 159 15.28 29.97 -16.98
C ALA A 159 13.94 30.57 -16.52
N LEU A 160 12.82 30.19 -17.15
CA LEU A 160 11.49 30.62 -16.75
C LEU A 160 11.01 29.90 -15.49
N VAL A 161 11.34 28.61 -15.31
CA VAL A 161 11.03 27.85 -14.08
C VAL A 161 11.76 28.47 -12.89
N ASP A 162 13.05 28.76 -13.03
CA ASP A 162 13.85 29.42 -12.01
C ASP A 162 13.34 30.82 -11.68
N SER A 163 12.83 31.55 -12.68
CA SER A 163 12.23 32.87 -12.44
C SER A 163 10.92 32.78 -11.66
N GLN A 164 10.10 31.75 -11.92
CA GLN A 164 8.82 31.56 -11.27
C GLN A 164 8.95 31.02 -9.86
N LEU A 165 9.86 30.07 -9.62
CA LEU A 165 10.15 29.61 -8.26
C LEU A 165 10.68 30.74 -7.37
N ARG A 166 11.53 31.63 -7.92
CA ARG A 166 11.97 32.84 -7.19
C ARG A 166 10.86 33.87 -6.96
N ALA A 167 9.85 33.91 -7.84
CA ALA A 167 8.72 34.82 -7.72
C ALA A 167 7.59 34.27 -6.84
N LEU A 168 7.61 32.97 -6.51
CA LEU A 168 6.62 32.33 -5.64
C LEU A 168 6.86 32.77 -4.20
N GLU A 169 6.02 33.70 -3.74
CA GLU A 169 5.98 34.13 -2.35
C GLU A 169 5.19 33.10 -1.53
N PRO A 170 5.70 32.72 -0.34
CA PRO A 170 4.99 31.78 0.54
C PRO A 170 3.62 32.34 0.94
N VAL A 171 2.70 31.44 1.26
CA VAL A 171 1.36 31.80 1.74
C VAL A 171 1.50 32.46 3.12
N GLY A 172 1.06 33.71 3.24
CA GLY A 172 1.06 34.44 4.50
C GLY A 172 0.07 33.87 5.51
N GLN A 173 0.31 34.08 6.80
CA GLN A 173 -0.61 33.63 7.87
C GLN A 173 -2.02 34.25 7.75
N ASP A 174 -2.13 35.42 7.13
CA ASP A 174 -3.38 36.14 6.91
C ASP A 174 -4.15 35.68 5.65
N GLU A 175 -3.55 34.81 4.82
CA GLU A 175 -4.16 34.30 3.58
C GLU A 175 -4.97 33.03 3.84
N THR A 176 -6.00 33.14 4.70
CA THR A 176 -6.86 32.01 5.11
C THR A 176 -7.71 31.39 3.99
N ASP A 177 -7.71 32.03 2.81
CA ASP A 177 -8.43 31.63 1.60
C ASP A 177 -7.59 30.77 0.64
N VAL A 178 -6.36 30.41 1.04
CA VAL A 178 -5.42 29.60 0.25
C VAL A 178 -5.28 28.18 0.81
N VAL A 179 -5.48 27.17 -0.03
CA VAL A 179 -5.14 25.77 0.25
C VAL A 179 -3.92 25.37 -0.55
N THR A 180 -2.91 24.79 0.09
CA THR A 180 -1.74 24.24 -0.61
C THR A 180 -1.91 22.76 -0.86
N VAL A 181 -1.71 22.34 -2.11
CA VAL A 181 -1.76 20.95 -2.57
C VAL A 181 -0.39 20.59 -3.11
N ASP A 182 0.21 19.56 -2.51
CA ASP A 182 1.42 18.95 -3.04
C ASP A 182 1.07 18.12 -4.26
N VAL A 183 1.62 18.50 -5.42
CA VAL A 183 1.34 17.80 -6.69
C VAL A 183 2.46 16.84 -7.08
N ARG A 184 3.37 16.49 -6.18
CA ARG A 184 4.36 15.43 -6.39
C ARG A 184 3.75 14.02 -6.34
N GLY A 185 2.54 13.89 -5.78
CA GLY A 185 1.89 12.59 -5.59
C GLY A 185 1.33 11.98 -6.87
N ASP A 186 1.57 10.68 -7.04
CA ASP A 186 0.89 9.80 -7.98
C ASP A 186 -0.50 9.43 -7.43
N ARG A 187 -1.44 9.05 -8.30
CA ARG A 187 -2.78 8.62 -7.87
C ARG A 187 -2.68 7.32 -7.05
N GLY A 188 -2.65 7.44 -5.72
CA GLY A 188 -2.92 6.33 -4.81
C GLY A 188 -1.96 5.14 -4.86
N ALA A 189 -0.78 5.29 -5.45
CA ALA A 189 0.20 4.22 -5.47
C ALA A 189 0.91 4.08 -4.10
N CYS A 190 1.12 2.83 -3.67
CA CYS A 190 1.70 2.52 -2.37
C CYS A 190 3.15 3.00 -2.23
N ASP A 191 3.91 3.05 -3.32
CA ASP A 191 5.28 3.54 -3.36
C ASP A 191 5.49 4.63 -4.41
N PRO A 192 6.21 5.71 -4.09
CA PRO A 192 6.44 6.79 -5.04
C PRO A 192 7.45 6.39 -6.12
N ALA A 193 7.12 6.67 -7.39
CA ALA A 193 7.93 6.33 -8.56
C ALA A 193 9.37 6.87 -8.49
N TRP A 194 9.58 8.04 -7.87
CA TRP A 194 10.89 8.69 -7.76
C TRP A 194 11.91 7.90 -6.94
N GLN A 195 11.49 6.96 -6.08
CA GLN A 195 12.43 6.12 -5.32
C GLN A 195 13.28 5.24 -6.23
N MET A 196 12.74 4.78 -7.36
CA MET A 196 13.52 4.01 -8.35
C MET A 196 14.67 4.86 -8.90
N LEU A 197 14.45 6.16 -9.12
CA LEU A 197 15.48 7.06 -9.60
C LEU A 197 16.59 7.25 -8.54
N GLU A 198 16.22 7.37 -7.26
CA GLU A 198 17.19 7.46 -6.17
C GLU A 198 18.00 6.16 -6.02
N GLN A 199 17.37 5.00 -6.20
CA GLN A 199 18.07 3.71 -6.27
C GLN A 199 18.99 3.64 -7.50
N ALA A 200 18.56 4.11 -8.67
CA ALA A 200 19.39 4.14 -9.88
C ALA A 200 20.63 5.03 -9.74
N LYS A 201 20.56 6.08 -8.91
CA LYS A 201 21.71 6.94 -8.57
C LYS A 201 22.63 6.31 -7.51
N SER A 202 22.17 5.29 -6.80
CA SER A 202 22.90 4.62 -5.73
C SER A 202 23.96 3.65 -6.28
N ASP A 203 24.79 3.12 -5.39
CA ASP A 203 25.80 2.11 -5.72
C ASP A 203 25.16 0.71 -5.65
N VAL A 204 24.44 0.34 -6.72
CA VAL A 204 23.74 -0.94 -6.84
C VAL A 204 23.91 -1.52 -8.25
N ASP A 205 23.98 -2.85 -8.35
CA ASP A 205 24.06 -3.55 -9.64
C ASP A 205 22.66 -3.82 -10.24
N PHE A 206 21.67 -3.98 -9.37
CA PHE A 206 20.29 -4.29 -9.71
C PHE A 206 19.31 -3.42 -8.93
N ILE A 207 18.19 -3.08 -9.57
CA ILE A 207 16.96 -2.65 -8.91
C ILE A 207 15.92 -3.74 -9.08
N THR A 208 15.36 -4.18 -7.98
CA THR A 208 14.24 -5.12 -7.95
C THR A 208 13.00 -4.45 -7.40
N GLY A 209 11.83 -4.86 -7.85
CA GLY A 209 10.58 -4.28 -7.38
C GLY A 209 9.44 -5.29 -7.37
N ASP A 210 8.83 -5.40 -6.19
CA ASP A 210 7.54 -6.05 -5.99
C ASP A 210 6.45 -4.97 -5.90
N TYR A 211 5.58 -4.94 -6.90
CA TYR A 211 4.46 -4.03 -7.03
C TYR A 211 3.11 -4.71 -6.81
N LEU A 212 3.08 -6.03 -6.58
CA LEU A 212 1.85 -6.80 -6.66
C LEU A 212 1.43 -7.35 -5.29
N ALA A 213 0.45 -6.72 -4.66
CA ALA A 213 -0.27 -7.32 -3.55
C ALA A 213 -1.30 -8.36 -4.04
N GLU A 214 -1.95 -9.10 -3.13
CA GLU A 214 -3.08 -9.95 -3.51
C GLU A 214 -4.23 -9.11 -4.09
N MET A 215 -4.47 -7.90 -3.55
CA MET A 215 -5.62 -7.08 -3.89
C MET A 215 -5.53 -6.43 -5.29
N ASN A 216 -4.41 -5.78 -5.63
CA ASN A 216 -4.32 -4.91 -6.81
C ASN A 216 -4.43 -5.67 -8.14
N LEU A 217 -3.84 -6.86 -8.24
CA LEU A 217 -3.90 -7.71 -9.44
C LEU A 217 -5.35 -7.98 -9.90
N ALA A 218 -6.29 -8.05 -8.95
CA ALA A 218 -7.68 -8.38 -9.22
C ALA A 218 -8.54 -7.14 -9.50
N GLU A 219 -8.26 -6.01 -8.83
CA GLU A 219 -9.05 -4.77 -8.93
C GLU A 219 -9.08 -4.21 -10.36
N ASP A 220 -7.95 -4.24 -11.05
CA ASP A 220 -7.83 -3.70 -12.40
C ASP A 220 -8.10 -4.71 -13.52
N ALA A 221 -8.29 -5.99 -13.19
CA ALA A 221 -8.46 -7.05 -14.18
C ALA A 221 -9.69 -6.85 -15.07
N GLU A 222 -10.81 -6.41 -14.50
CA GLU A 222 -12.02 -6.14 -15.28
C GLU A 222 -11.86 -4.89 -16.17
N ALA A 223 -11.24 -3.84 -15.64
CA ALA A 223 -10.99 -2.61 -16.38
C ALA A 223 -10.01 -2.84 -17.53
N TYR A 224 -8.95 -3.63 -17.31
CA TYR A 224 -7.98 -4.03 -18.33
C TYR A 224 -8.66 -4.82 -19.46
N ARG A 225 -9.43 -5.87 -19.13
CA ARG A 225 -10.17 -6.65 -20.14
C ARG A 225 -11.19 -5.83 -20.92
N ALA A 226 -11.75 -4.80 -20.30
CA ALA A 226 -12.66 -3.86 -20.95
C ALA A 226 -11.94 -2.77 -21.76
N GLY A 227 -10.60 -2.77 -21.81
CA GLY A 227 -9.78 -1.75 -22.50
C GLY A 227 -9.82 -0.37 -21.84
N LYS A 228 -10.11 -0.32 -20.53
CA LYS A 228 -10.20 0.91 -19.71
C LYS A 228 -9.01 1.10 -18.77
N HIS A 229 -8.11 0.12 -18.72
CA HIS A 229 -6.87 0.14 -17.97
C HIS A 229 -5.77 -0.48 -18.83
N ASP A 230 -4.52 -0.08 -18.63
CA ASP A 230 -3.39 -0.57 -19.41
C ASP A 230 -2.93 -1.99 -19.00
N GLY A 231 -3.24 -2.37 -17.75
CA GLY A 231 -2.98 -3.70 -17.19
C GLY A 231 -1.66 -3.83 -16.43
N TRP A 232 -0.89 -2.75 -16.30
CA TRP A 232 0.34 -2.69 -15.50
C TRP A 232 0.23 -1.61 -14.41
N GLU A 233 1.15 -1.65 -13.45
CA GLU A 233 1.21 -0.70 -12.34
C GLU A 233 1.78 0.65 -12.82
N GLU A 234 1.05 1.74 -12.58
CA GLU A 234 1.43 3.06 -13.08
C GLU A 234 2.78 3.52 -12.53
N THR A 235 3.07 3.26 -11.26
CA THR A 235 4.36 3.64 -10.64
C THR A 235 5.54 2.82 -11.12
N ALA A 236 5.33 1.59 -11.59
CA ALA A 236 6.37 0.82 -12.26
C ALA A 236 6.78 1.49 -13.58
N TRP A 237 5.79 1.93 -14.37
CA TRP A 237 6.05 2.71 -15.58
C TRP A 237 6.75 4.03 -15.27
N LEU A 238 6.20 4.83 -14.36
CA LEU A 238 6.76 6.15 -14.01
C LEU A 238 8.18 6.03 -13.45
N GLY A 239 8.44 5.03 -12.60
CA GLY A 239 9.77 4.78 -12.06
C GLY A 239 10.79 4.48 -13.16
N LEU A 240 10.43 3.62 -14.12
CA LEU A 240 11.28 3.32 -15.27
C LEU A 240 11.47 4.56 -16.16
N GLU A 241 10.41 5.30 -16.45
CA GLU A 241 10.46 6.54 -17.26
C GLU A 241 11.43 7.56 -16.67
N MET A 242 11.34 7.79 -15.36
CA MET A 242 12.22 8.71 -14.63
C MET A 242 13.68 8.23 -14.58
N SER A 243 13.91 6.91 -14.57
CA SER A 243 15.22 6.32 -14.27
C SER A 243 16.01 5.87 -15.49
N ILE A 244 15.37 5.71 -16.66
CA ILE A 244 15.93 4.98 -17.81
C ILE A 244 17.31 5.47 -18.27
N GLU A 245 17.55 6.78 -18.24
CA GLU A 245 18.82 7.37 -18.65
C GLU A 245 19.94 7.08 -17.64
N GLU A 246 19.63 7.14 -16.34
CA GLU A 246 20.62 6.82 -15.29
C GLU A 246 20.89 5.31 -15.25
N LEU A 247 19.87 4.47 -15.49
CA LEU A 247 20.03 3.02 -15.66
C LEU A 247 21.00 2.68 -16.79
N ALA A 248 20.82 3.29 -17.97
CA ALA A 248 21.71 3.09 -19.12
C ALA A 248 23.14 3.56 -18.85
N LYS A 249 23.29 4.75 -18.27
CA LYS A 249 24.58 5.37 -17.96
C LYS A 249 25.41 4.54 -16.97
N ARG A 250 24.76 3.97 -15.96
CA ARG A 250 25.42 3.17 -14.92
C ARG A 250 25.41 1.67 -15.18
N ARG A 251 24.64 1.21 -16.17
CA ARG A 251 24.41 -0.21 -16.48
C ARG A 251 23.77 -0.96 -15.32
N VAL A 252 22.87 -0.29 -14.61
CA VAL A 252 22.05 -0.91 -13.56
C VAL A 252 20.95 -1.71 -14.23
N LYS A 253 20.81 -2.98 -13.85
CA LYS A 253 19.77 -3.87 -14.38
C LYS A 253 18.49 -3.75 -13.55
N VAL A 254 17.34 -3.98 -14.16
CA VAL A 254 16.04 -3.88 -13.50
C VAL A 254 15.24 -5.17 -13.67
N VAL A 255 14.70 -5.70 -12.58
CA VAL A 255 13.78 -6.83 -12.59
C VAL A 255 12.57 -6.51 -11.71
N ILE A 256 11.41 -6.31 -12.32
CA ILE A 256 10.20 -5.90 -11.59
C ILE A 256 8.99 -6.72 -12.00
N ASN A 257 8.04 -6.92 -11.10
CA ASN A 257 6.75 -7.56 -11.39
C ASN A 257 5.60 -6.56 -11.63
N GLY A 258 5.94 -5.27 -11.81
CA GLY A 258 4.98 -4.20 -12.11
C GLY A 258 4.26 -4.32 -13.46
N GLY A 259 4.60 -5.33 -14.26
CA GLY A 259 3.83 -5.69 -15.46
C GLY A 259 2.43 -6.19 -15.15
N CYS A 260 2.18 -6.67 -13.91
CA CYS A 260 0.86 -7.06 -13.41
C CYS A 260 0.13 -8.02 -14.36
N LEU A 261 -0.96 -7.58 -15.00
CA LEU A 261 -1.76 -8.36 -15.96
C LEU A 261 -1.22 -8.28 -17.40
N ASN A 262 -0.36 -7.31 -17.69
CA ASN A 262 0.14 -7.01 -19.04
C ASN A 262 1.66 -6.73 -19.08
N PRO A 263 2.50 -7.69 -18.69
CA PRO A 263 3.96 -7.52 -18.71
C PRO A 263 4.50 -7.24 -20.11
N ALA A 264 3.92 -7.86 -21.14
CA ALA A 264 4.29 -7.62 -22.54
C ALA A 264 4.03 -6.17 -22.98
N GLY A 265 2.88 -5.59 -22.58
CA GLY A 265 2.52 -4.21 -22.91
C GLY A 265 3.45 -3.20 -22.25
N LEU A 266 3.76 -3.38 -20.96
CA LEU A 266 4.70 -2.50 -20.27
C LEU A 266 6.11 -2.63 -20.87
N ALA A 267 6.56 -3.85 -21.18
CA ALA A 267 7.86 -4.07 -21.79
C ALA A 267 7.98 -3.43 -23.19
N ALA A 268 6.93 -3.52 -24.02
CA ALA A 268 6.89 -2.83 -25.31
C ALA A 268 7.00 -1.31 -25.14
N LYS A 269 6.24 -0.74 -24.19
CA LYS A 269 6.29 0.70 -23.88
C LYS A 269 7.68 1.15 -23.42
N VAL A 270 8.37 0.34 -22.60
CA VAL A 270 9.75 0.61 -22.15
C VAL A 270 10.74 0.47 -23.31
N ALA A 271 10.56 -0.51 -24.21
CA ALA A 271 11.40 -0.66 -25.40
C ALA A 271 11.25 0.52 -26.38
N ASP A 272 10.04 1.08 -26.50
CA ASP A 272 9.80 2.31 -27.26
C ASP A 272 10.55 3.49 -26.64
N LEU A 273 10.52 3.64 -25.30
CA LEU A 273 11.26 4.68 -24.59
C LEU A 273 12.78 4.54 -24.77
N VAL A 274 13.31 3.33 -24.67
CA VAL A 274 14.73 3.02 -24.93
C VAL A 274 15.11 3.45 -26.35
N SER A 275 14.26 3.15 -27.34
CA SER A 275 14.47 3.51 -28.74
C SER A 275 14.38 5.02 -28.97
N GLU A 276 13.39 5.69 -28.38
CA GLU A 276 13.21 7.15 -28.43
C GLU A 276 14.43 7.88 -27.87
N LYS A 277 14.96 7.39 -26.75
CA LYS A 277 16.14 7.95 -26.07
C LYS A 277 17.48 7.48 -26.67
N SER A 278 17.44 6.61 -27.69
CA SER A 278 18.63 6.04 -28.35
C SER A 278 19.58 5.36 -27.35
N LEU A 279 19.02 4.60 -26.41
CA LEU A 279 19.77 3.88 -25.38
C LEU A 279 20.05 2.43 -25.82
N GLU A 280 21.20 1.89 -25.41
CA GLU A 280 21.58 0.50 -25.67
C GLU A 280 21.13 -0.43 -24.53
N LEU A 281 19.81 -0.47 -24.26
CA LEU A 281 19.21 -1.34 -23.25
C LEU A 281 18.36 -2.43 -23.91
N LYS A 282 18.46 -3.67 -23.43
CA LYS A 282 17.59 -4.76 -23.87
C LYS A 282 16.45 -4.98 -22.88
N VAL A 283 15.23 -4.94 -23.40
CA VAL A 283 14.01 -5.13 -22.61
C VAL A 283 13.44 -6.52 -22.87
N ALA A 284 12.99 -7.18 -21.82
CA ALA A 284 12.34 -8.47 -21.87
C ALA A 284 11.11 -8.52 -20.96
N TYR A 285 10.24 -9.49 -21.19
CA TYR A 285 9.14 -9.79 -20.28
C TYR A 285 9.00 -11.27 -19.99
N VAL A 286 8.47 -11.59 -18.80
CA VAL A 286 8.11 -12.96 -18.39
C VAL A 286 6.64 -13.20 -18.69
N SER A 287 6.33 -14.40 -19.17
CA SER A 287 4.97 -14.88 -19.46
C SER A 287 4.78 -16.30 -18.95
N GLY A 288 3.54 -16.68 -18.68
CA GLY A 288 3.15 -18.04 -18.24
C GLY A 288 2.41 -18.08 -16.90
N ASP A 289 2.19 -16.92 -16.28
CA ASP A 289 1.51 -16.79 -14.99
C ASP A 289 -0.01 -16.81 -15.11
N ASP A 290 -0.59 -16.28 -16.20
CA ASP A 290 -2.06 -16.25 -16.40
C ASP A 290 -2.64 -17.66 -16.63
N LEU A 291 -3.37 -18.14 -15.63
CA LEU A 291 -4.06 -19.43 -15.62
C LEU A 291 -5.51 -19.32 -16.06
N LEU A 292 -6.06 -18.13 -16.30
CA LEU A 292 -7.46 -17.96 -16.68
C LEU A 292 -7.81 -18.73 -17.97
N PRO A 293 -6.98 -18.77 -19.02
CA PRO A 293 -7.27 -19.58 -20.21
C PRO A 293 -7.37 -21.08 -19.91
N LYS A 294 -6.66 -21.56 -18.88
CA LYS A 294 -6.66 -22.98 -18.46
C LYS A 294 -7.82 -23.32 -17.53
N LEU A 295 -8.16 -22.44 -16.59
CA LEU A 295 -9.24 -22.65 -15.62
C LEU A 295 -10.63 -22.26 -16.17
N GLY A 296 -10.68 -21.44 -17.22
CA GLY A 296 -11.93 -20.94 -17.78
C GLY A 296 -12.55 -19.81 -16.96
N PRO A 297 -13.73 -19.31 -17.38
CA PRO A 297 -14.29 -18.06 -16.85
C PRO A 297 -15.12 -18.21 -15.57
N ASP A 298 -15.38 -19.43 -15.09
CA ASP A 298 -16.29 -19.69 -13.97
C ASP A 298 -15.71 -20.72 -13.00
N LEU A 299 -15.42 -20.28 -11.77
CA LEU A 299 -14.83 -21.10 -10.72
C LEU A 299 -15.76 -22.25 -10.30
N ALA A 300 -17.08 -22.03 -10.29
CA ALA A 300 -18.04 -23.05 -9.91
C ALA A 300 -18.12 -24.20 -10.94
N SER A 301 -17.73 -23.93 -12.19
CA SER A 301 -17.75 -24.93 -13.27
C SER A 301 -16.58 -25.92 -13.22
N LEU A 302 -15.54 -25.63 -12.42
CA LEU A 302 -14.31 -26.43 -12.40
C LEU A 302 -14.52 -27.83 -11.80
N GLY A 303 -15.43 -27.98 -10.82
CA GLY A 303 -15.66 -29.28 -10.16
C GLY A 303 -14.36 -29.91 -9.65
N GLU A 304 -14.04 -31.12 -10.09
CA GLU A 304 -12.81 -31.84 -9.73
C GLU A 304 -11.52 -31.22 -10.32
N LYS A 305 -11.63 -30.32 -11.31
CA LYS A 305 -10.49 -29.58 -11.88
C LYS A 305 -10.10 -28.37 -11.05
N LEU A 306 -10.84 -28.05 -9.98
CA LEU A 306 -10.51 -26.96 -9.08
C LEU A 306 -9.15 -27.26 -8.41
N PRO A 307 -8.15 -26.39 -8.56
CA PRO A 307 -6.89 -26.54 -7.85
C PRO A 307 -7.11 -26.66 -6.33
N PRO A 308 -6.38 -27.55 -5.63
CA PRO A 308 -6.46 -27.67 -4.18
C PRO A 308 -6.20 -26.34 -3.49
N HIS A 309 -6.83 -26.11 -2.34
CA HIS A 309 -6.59 -24.91 -1.54
C HIS A 309 -5.15 -24.90 -1.03
N LEU A 310 -4.52 -23.73 -0.89
CA LEU A 310 -3.13 -23.57 -0.44
C LEU A 310 -2.81 -24.37 0.82
N ASP A 311 -3.71 -24.31 1.81
CA ASP A 311 -3.52 -24.98 3.10
C ASP A 311 -4.01 -26.44 3.14
N SER A 312 -4.54 -27.00 2.05
CA SER A 312 -5.18 -28.34 2.08
C SER A 312 -4.20 -29.49 2.30
N VAL A 313 -2.88 -29.24 2.22
CA VAL A 313 -1.84 -30.25 2.46
C VAL A 313 -1.67 -30.52 3.95
N SER A 314 -1.99 -29.56 4.82
CA SER A 314 -1.91 -29.74 6.28
C SER A 314 -3.24 -30.31 6.82
N PRO A 315 -3.27 -31.56 7.33
CA PRO A 315 -4.50 -32.17 7.82
C PRO A 315 -5.03 -31.52 9.10
N ASP A 316 -4.19 -30.77 9.81
CA ASP A 316 -4.55 -30.09 11.05
C ASP A 316 -5.27 -28.74 10.79
N VAL A 317 -5.19 -28.23 9.55
CA VAL A 317 -5.78 -26.95 9.16
C VAL A 317 -7.18 -27.16 8.59
N LYS A 318 -8.18 -26.54 9.22
CA LYS A 318 -9.56 -26.49 8.72
C LYS A 318 -9.74 -25.25 7.84
N ILE A 319 -10.13 -25.47 6.58
CA ILE A 319 -10.43 -24.36 5.67
C ILE A 319 -11.77 -23.74 6.09
N PRO A 320 -11.84 -22.42 6.31
CA PRO A 320 -13.11 -21.76 6.66
C PRO A 320 -14.20 -21.98 5.61
N ASP A 321 -15.43 -22.22 6.04
CA ASP A 321 -16.58 -22.42 5.13
C ASP A 321 -16.78 -21.23 4.18
N GLU A 322 -16.51 -20.01 4.64
CA GLU A 322 -16.58 -18.79 3.85
C GLU A 322 -15.69 -18.84 2.60
N SER A 323 -14.51 -19.44 2.73
CA SER A 323 -13.51 -19.62 1.65
C SER A 323 -13.94 -20.67 0.62
N LEU A 324 -14.87 -21.56 0.96
CA LEU A 324 -15.40 -22.57 0.06
C LEU A 324 -16.84 -22.29 -0.41
N ARG A 325 -17.43 -21.18 0.04
CA ARG A 325 -18.84 -20.82 -0.22
C ARG A 325 -19.21 -20.81 -1.70
N PHE A 326 -18.26 -20.46 -2.56
CA PHE A 326 -18.46 -20.46 -4.01
C PHE A 326 -18.91 -21.83 -4.55
N LYS A 327 -18.58 -22.94 -3.87
CA LYS A 327 -19.01 -24.31 -4.26
C LYS A 327 -20.52 -24.51 -4.20
N SER A 328 -21.24 -23.73 -3.39
CA SER A 328 -22.71 -23.78 -3.31
C SER A 328 -23.41 -22.90 -4.36
N LEU A 329 -22.66 -22.07 -5.08
CA LEU A 329 -23.21 -21.13 -6.05
C LEU A 329 -23.23 -21.77 -7.45
N LYS A 330 -24.25 -21.42 -8.23
CA LYS A 330 -24.42 -21.96 -9.60
C LYS A 330 -23.42 -21.40 -10.61
N SER A 331 -22.96 -20.16 -10.40
CA SER A 331 -22.00 -19.48 -11.25
C SER A 331 -21.19 -18.50 -10.41
N VAL A 332 -19.88 -18.53 -10.59
CA VAL A 332 -18.91 -17.72 -9.85
C VAL A 332 -17.86 -17.22 -10.85
N PRO A 333 -18.12 -16.08 -11.51
CA PRO A 333 -17.23 -15.53 -12.51
C PRO A 333 -15.83 -15.28 -11.95
N LEU A 334 -14.82 -15.88 -12.58
CA LEU A 334 -13.42 -15.62 -12.29
C LEU A 334 -13.02 -14.25 -12.83
N VAL A 335 -12.35 -13.49 -11.98
CA VAL A 335 -11.81 -12.17 -12.28
C VAL A 335 -10.34 -12.27 -12.66
N SER A 336 -9.53 -13.05 -11.96
CA SER A 336 -8.15 -13.35 -12.35
C SER A 336 -7.69 -14.68 -11.74
N ALA A 337 -6.68 -15.29 -12.35
CA ALA A 337 -6.07 -16.51 -11.86
C ALA A 337 -4.61 -16.51 -12.28
N ASN A 338 -3.68 -16.26 -11.35
CA ASN A 338 -2.26 -16.11 -11.68
C ASN A 338 -1.39 -17.01 -10.80
N ALA A 339 -0.51 -17.79 -11.42
CA ALA A 339 0.50 -18.59 -10.73
C ALA A 339 1.65 -17.70 -10.24
N TYR A 340 2.21 -18.03 -9.09
CA TYR A 340 3.40 -17.37 -8.55
C TYR A 340 4.64 -18.01 -9.19
N LEU A 341 5.07 -17.47 -10.33
CA LEU A 341 6.23 -17.98 -11.05
C LEU A 341 7.53 -17.82 -10.26
N GLY A 342 8.52 -18.64 -10.59
CA GLY A 342 9.86 -18.58 -10.03
C GLY A 342 10.76 -17.55 -10.73
N ALA A 343 12.06 -17.71 -10.53
CA ALA A 343 13.12 -16.87 -11.08
C ALA A 343 13.73 -17.42 -12.37
N ARG A 344 13.29 -18.57 -12.88
CA ARG A 344 13.94 -19.27 -14.00
C ARG A 344 13.89 -18.46 -15.30
N ALA A 345 12.73 -17.92 -15.67
CA ALA A 345 12.59 -17.03 -16.83
C ALA A 345 13.42 -15.75 -16.67
N ILE A 346 13.48 -15.20 -15.46
CA ILE A 346 14.29 -14.02 -15.14
C ILE A 346 15.77 -14.33 -15.43
N VAL A 347 16.30 -15.44 -14.89
CA VAL A 347 17.70 -15.84 -15.10
C VAL A 347 17.99 -16.14 -16.58
N ALA A 348 17.06 -16.79 -17.28
CA ALA A 348 17.19 -17.04 -18.71
C ALA A 348 17.29 -15.73 -19.52
N GLY A 349 16.47 -14.73 -19.18
CA GLY A 349 16.49 -13.42 -19.82
C GLY A 349 17.79 -12.66 -19.55
N LEU A 350 18.25 -12.65 -18.30
CA LEU A 350 19.51 -12.01 -17.90
C LEU A 350 20.72 -12.67 -18.60
N ARG A 351 20.74 -14.01 -18.71
CA ARG A 351 21.77 -14.77 -19.44
C ARG A 351 21.77 -14.47 -20.94
N ASP A 352 20.61 -14.15 -21.51
CA ASP A 352 20.49 -13.70 -22.90
C ASP A 352 20.80 -12.22 -23.11
N GLY A 353 21.15 -11.53 -22.02
CA GLY A 353 21.61 -10.15 -22.03
C GLY A 353 20.51 -9.11 -21.84
N ALA A 354 19.33 -9.47 -21.32
CA ALA A 354 18.34 -8.47 -20.90
C ALA A 354 18.93 -7.55 -19.81
N ASP A 355 18.58 -6.27 -19.90
CA ASP A 355 18.90 -5.25 -18.90
C ASP A 355 17.69 -4.90 -18.06
N ILE A 356 16.49 -4.94 -18.66
CA ILE A 356 15.21 -4.71 -17.98
C ILE A 356 14.32 -5.91 -18.23
N ILE A 357 13.85 -6.55 -17.16
CA ILE A 357 12.90 -7.67 -17.21
C ILE A 357 11.63 -7.28 -16.47
N ILE A 358 10.51 -7.35 -17.18
CA ILE A 358 9.18 -7.01 -16.66
C ILE A 358 8.35 -8.28 -16.54
N CYS A 359 7.96 -8.59 -15.32
CA CYS A 359 7.20 -9.79 -15.00
C CYS A 359 5.73 -9.45 -14.77
N GLY A 360 4.86 -10.43 -15.02
CA GLY A 360 3.52 -10.48 -14.43
C GLY A 360 3.63 -11.00 -12.99
N ARG A 361 2.78 -11.95 -12.59
CA ARG A 361 2.91 -12.57 -11.26
C ARG A 361 4.12 -13.52 -11.21
N VAL A 362 5.17 -13.06 -10.54
CA VAL A 362 6.22 -13.90 -9.96
C VAL A 362 6.08 -13.86 -8.44
N SER A 363 6.66 -14.83 -7.74
CA SER A 363 6.80 -14.73 -6.28
C SER A 363 7.62 -13.49 -5.90
N ASP A 364 7.30 -12.91 -4.76
CA ASP A 364 7.77 -11.59 -4.31
C ASP A 364 9.31 -11.48 -4.29
N ALA A 365 9.99 -12.55 -3.85
CA ALA A 365 11.45 -12.65 -3.83
C ALA A 365 12.10 -13.11 -5.15
N SER A 366 11.33 -13.59 -6.15
CA SER A 366 11.87 -14.08 -7.43
C SER A 366 12.74 -13.07 -8.18
N PRO A 367 12.41 -11.75 -8.22
CA PRO A 367 13.31 -10.75 -8.82
C PRO A 367 14.71 -10.73 -8.20
N VAL A 368 14.80 -10.86 -6.87
CA VAL A 368 16.06 -10.85 -6.12
C VAL A 368 16.81 -12.18 -6.30
N ILE A 369 16.10 -13.31 -6.24
CA ILE A 369 16.67 -14.63 -6.54
C ILE A 369 17.24 -14.64 -7.96
N GLY A 370 16.50 -14.13 -8.95
CA GLY A 370 16.93 -14.11 -10.35
C GLY A 370 18.18 -13.25 -10.56
N ALA A 371 18.24 -12.08 -9.93
CA ALA A 371 19.42 -11.22 -9.96
C ALA A 371 20.66 -11.90 -9.35
N ALA A 372 20.54 -12.43 -8.13
CA ALA A 372 21.66 -13.07 -7.42
C ALA A 372 22.13 -14.34 -8.12
N TRP A 373 21.19 -15.16 -8.61
CA TRP A 373 21.48 -16.39 -9.35
C TRP A 373 22.25 -16.09 -10.64
N TYR A 374 21.82 -15.09 -11.41
CA TYR A 374 22.56 -14.64 -12.59
C TYR A 374 23.95 -14.11 -12.22
N TRP A 375 24.03 -13.21 -11.24
CA TRP A 375 25.28 -12.51 -10.87
C TRP A 375 26.38 -13.46 -10.43
N HIS A 376 26.05 -14.40 -9.53
CA HIS A 376 27.02 -15.37 -9.02
C HIS A 376 27.18 -16.60 -9.90
N ASN A 377 26.41 -16.69 -11.00
CA ASN A 377 26.36 -17.81 -11.91
C ASN A 377 26.12 -19.15 -11.19
N TRP A 378 25.16 -19.15 -10.26
CA TRP A 378 24.74 -20.37 -9.56
C TRP A 378 24.04 -21.36 -10.50
N LYS A 379 23.91 -22.59 -10.06
CA LYS A 379 23.06 -23.62 -10.65
C LYS A 379 21.67 -23.56 -10.04
N ASP A 380 20.70 -24.12 -10.75
CA ASP A 380 19.32 -24.33 -10.27
C ASP A 380 19.21 -25.31 -9.07
N SER A 381 20.31 -25.96 -8.74
CA SER A 381 20.48 -26.94 -7.66
C SER A 381 21.39 -26.45 -6.54
N ASP A 382 21.90 -25.21 -6.62
CA ASP A 382 22.67 -24.56 -5.55
C ASP A 382 21.69 -24.02 -4.48
N TYR A 383 20.93 -24.94 -3.86
CA TYR A 383 19.75 -24.61 -3.07
C TYR A 383 20.06 -23.72 -1.86
N ASP A 384 21.19 -23.91 -1.17
CA ASP A 384 21.56 -23.06 -0.03
C ASP A 384 21.72 -21.59 -0.46
N GLN A 385 22.31 -21.36 -1.63
CA GLN A 385 22.50 -20.03 -2.20
C GLN A 385 21.16 -19.40 -2.62
N LEU A 386 20.31 -20.19 -3.31
CA LEU A 386 18.97 -19.75 -3.71
C LEU A 386 18.09 -19.43 -2.49
N ALA A 387 18.20 -20.22 -1.42
CA ALA A 387 17.48 -19.99 -0.17
C ALA A 387 17.97 -18.73 0.57
N GLY A 388 19.28 -18.46 0.54
CA GLY A 388 19.84 -17.20 1.03
C GLY A 388 19.33 -15.98 0.24
N ALA A 389 19.23 -16.10 -1.09
CA ALA A 389 18.64 -15.06 -1.93
C ALA A 389 17.13 -14.88 -1.72
N LEU A 390 16.39 -15.97 -1.44
CA LEU A 390 14.98 -15.91 -1.04
C LEU A 390 14.80 -15.07 0.23
N VAL A 391 15.57 -15.35 1.28
CA VAL A 391 15.51 -14.56 2.53
C VAL A 391 16.00 -13.12 2.32
N SER A 392 16.98 -12.91 1.44
CA SER A 392 17.42 -11.56 1.09
C SER A 392 16.31 -10.77 0.40
N GLY A 393 15.59 -11.40 -0.54
CA GLY A 393 14.42 -10.81 -1.20
C GLY A 393 13.30 -10.47 -0.23
N HIS A 394 12.95 -11.41 0.64
CA HIS A 394 11.98 -11.23 1.73
C HIS A 394 12.29 -10.04 2.64
N LEU A 395 13.58 -9.77 2.88
CA LEU A 395 14.01 -8.66 3.71
C LEU A 395 13.92 -7.30 3.00
N ILE A 396 13.96 -7.26 1.67
CA ILE A 396 13.94 -6.01 0.89
C ILE A 396 12.64 -5.80 0.10
N GLU A 397 11.67 -6.69 0.25
CA GLU A 397 10.28 -6.48 -0.20
C GLU A 397 9.49 -5.60 0.78
N CYS A 398 8.24 -5.25 0.43
CA CYS A 398 7.39 -4.37 1.22
C CYS A 398 8.02 -2.99 1.51
N SER A 399 8.77 -2.47 0.53
CA SER A 399 9.24 -1.09 0.47
C SER A 399 10.22 -0.77 1.61
N ALA A 400 9.84 0.08 2.57
CA ALA A 400 10.72 0.61 3.60
C ALA A 400 10.65 -0.14 4.94
N TYR A 401 10.08 -1.36 4.99
CA TYR A 401 9.85 -2.04 6.28
C TYR A 401 11.15 -2.34 7.04
N VAL A 402 12.14 -2.93 6.37
CA VAL A 402 13.43 -3.23 7.01
C VAL A 402 14.26 -1.98 7.34
N THR A 403 13.90 -0.82 6.76
CA THR A 403 14.53 0.48 7.00
C THR A 403 13.76 1.36 8.00
N GLY A 404 12.72 0.82 8.66
CA GLY A 404 12.00 1.48 9.76
C GLY A 404 10.48 1.61 9.56
N GLY A 405 9.96 1.26 8.39
CA GLY A 405 8.52 1.21 8.13
C GLY A 405 7.83 0.13 8.98
N ASN A 406 6.68 0.47 9.57
CA ASN A 406 5.88 -0.46 10.38
C ASN A 406 6.67 -1.18 11.50
N PHE A 407 7.67 -0.50 12.05
CA PHE A 407 8.56 -1.03 13.08
C PHE A 407 7.96 -0.87 14.48
N SER A 408 7.74 -1.99 15.17
CA SER A 408 7.07 -2.04 16.48
C SER A 408 7.88 -1.41 17.63
N GLY A 409 9.16 -1.11 17.39
CA GLY A 409 10.06 -0.42 18.31
C GLY A 409 10.28 1.06 18.01
N PHE A 410 9.46 1.71 17.17
CA PHE A 410 9.69 3.08 16.70
C PHE A 410 9.84 4.11 17.84
N THR A 411 9.16 3.91 18.97
CA THR A 411 9.21 4.80 20.14
C THR A 411 10.58 4.86 20.83
N ARG A 412 11.48 3.92 20.51
CA ARG A 412 12.87 3.90 21.02
C ARG A 412 13.79 4.91 20.31
N TYR A 413 13.32 5.53 19.22
CA TYR A 413 14.11 6.39 18.35
C TYR A 413 13.43 7.75 18.13
N ALA A 414 14.19 8.74 17.65
CA ALA A 414 13.63 10.04 17.30
C ALA A 414 12.69 9.93 16.09
N ILE A 415 11.60 10.69 16.10
CA ILE A 415 10.55 10.64 15.07
C ILE A 415 11.08 10.94 13.65
N ASP A 416 12.14 11.75 13.53
CA ASP A 416 12.75 12.12 12.26
C ASP A 416 13.31 10.92 11.47
N HIS A 417 13.63 9.81 12.15
CA HIS A 417 14.03 8.57 11.48
C HIS A 417 12.91 7.93 10.65
N PHE A 418 11.64 8.22 10.95
CA PHE A 418 10.49 7.51 10.38
C PHE A 418 9.65 8.35 9.41
N TYR A 419 10.00 9.62 9.21
CA TYR A 419 9.25 10.51 8.31
C TYR A 419 9.28 10.04 6.85
N GLU A 420 10.44 9.59 6.37
CA GLU A 420 10.65 9.14 4.99
C GLU A 420 11.77 8.08 4.91
N PRO A 421 11.57 6.88 5.48
CA PRO A 421 12.59 5.83 5.45
C PRO A 421 12.89 5.44 4.00
N GLY A 422 14.17 5.47 3.62
CA GLY A 422 14.58 5.11 2.25
C GLY A 422 14.45 3.63 1.98
N PHE A 423 14.46 3.23 0.71
CA PHE A 423 14.38 1.82 0.33
C PHE A 423 15.67 1.04 0.67
N PRO A 424 15.53 -0.24 1.06
CA PRO A 424 16.65 -1.08 1.43
C PRO A 424 17.51 -1.51 0.24
N ILE A 425 18.70 -2.00 0.57
CA ILE A 425 19.66 -2.63 -0.32
C ILE A 425 20.08 -3.94 0.33
N ALA A 426 20.10 -5.03 -0.44
CA ALA A 426 20.71 -6.29 -0.03
C ALA A 426 22.00 -6.52 -0.81
N GLU A 427 23.12 -6.60 -0.10
CA GLU A 427 24.40 -7.04 -0.65
C GLU A 427 24.52 -8.55 -0.46
N ILE A 428 24.35 -9.34 -1.52
CA ILE A 428 24.28 -10.80 -1.46
C ILE A 428 25.63 -11.41 -1.87
N ASP A 429 26.25 -12.16 -0.97
CA ASP A 429 27.52 -12.86 -1.18
C ASP A 429 27.30 -14.17 -1.96
N LYS A 430 28.38 -14.72 -2.51
CA LYS A 430 28.39 -15.93 -3.34
C LYS A 430 27.87 -17.17 -2.62
N ASP A 431 27.95 -17.20 -1.29
CA ASP A 431 27.45 -18.32 -0.48
C ASP A 431 25.95 -18.20 -0.15
N GLY A 432 25.30 -17.08 -0.52
CA GLY A 432 23.89 -16.78 -0.24
C GLY A 432 23.67 -15.99 1.04
N SER A 433 24.69 -15.76 1.87
CA SER A 433 24.58 -14.79 2.97
C SER A 433 24.46 -13.37 2.45
N CYS A 434 23.89 -12.46 3.24
CA CYS A 434 23.72 -11.09 2.81
C CYS A 434 23.96 -10.05 3.90
N VAL A 435 24.17 -8.81 3.49
CA VAL A 435 24.13 -7.62 4.34
C VAL A 435 22.98 -6.75 3.89
N ILE A 436 22.03 -6.50 4.79
CA ILE A 436 20.99 -5.50 4.58
C ILE A 436 21.53 -4.14 4.98
N THR A 437 21.35 -3.17 4.10
CA THR A 437 21.77 -1.78 4.25
C THR A 437 20.76 -0.85 3.58
N LYS A 438 21.05 0.45 3.57
CA LYS A 438 20.29 1.46 2.84
C LYS A 438 21.24 2.50 2.24
N ASN A 439 20.73 3.34 1.35
CA ASN A 439 21.48 4.51 0.91
C ASN A 439 21.80 5.42 2.13
N PRO A 440 23.05 5.86 2.34
CA PRO A 440 23.40 6.72 3.47
C PRO A 440 22.73 8.10 3.42
N ASN A 441 22.27 8.54 2.24
CA ASN A 441 21.65 9.86 2.04
C ASN A 441 20.13 9.87 2.26
N THR A 442 19.51 8.74 2.58
CA THR A 442 18.08 8.65 2.88
C THR A 442 17.81 8.61 4.40
N SER A 443 16.59 8.95 4.84
CA SER A 443 16.19 8.70 6.24
C SER A 443 15.98 7.20 6.49
N GLY A 444 15.49 6.83 7.68
CA GLY A 444 15.36 5.45 8.12
C GLY A 444 16.60 4.92 8.86
N MET A 445 16.56 3.64 9.21
CA MET A 445 17.62 2.93 9.91
C MET A 445 17.58 1.44 9.60
N VAL A 446 18.75 0.79 9.54
CA VAL A 446 18.83 -0.67 9.46
C VAL A 446 19.50 -1.22 10.70
N THR A 447 18.75 -1.97 11.50
CA THR A 447 19.21 -2.52 12.79
C THR A 447 18.87 -4.01 12.87
N PRO A 448 19.48 -4.78 13.78
CA PRO A 448 19.06 -6.16 14.01
C PRO A 448 17.56 -6.29 14.31
N ASP A 449 16.94 -5.27 14.91
CA ASP A 449 15.51 -5.29 15.27
C ASP A 449 14.63 -5.08 14.04
N THR A 450 14.97 -4.14 13.16
CA THR A 450 14.21 -3.94 11.92
C THR A 450 14.31 -5.15 11.00
N VAL A 451 15.48 -5.79 10.94
CA VAL A 451 15.70 -7.04 10.21
C VAL A 451 14.95 -8.21 10.84
N ARG A 452 14.96 -8.36 12.18
CA ARG A 452 14.18 -9.41 12.86
C ARG A 452 12.67 -9.21 12.67
N CYS A 453 12.19 -7.97 12.73
CA CYS A 453 10.80 -7.64 12.42
C CYS A 453 10.43 -8.07 11.00
N GLN A 454 11.17 -7.60 9.99
CA GLN A 454 10.86 -7.95 8.60
C GLN A 454 11.02 -9.44 8.32
N LEU A 455 12.05 -10.10 8.89
CA LEU A 455 12.22 -11.54 8.74
C LEU A 455 11.00 -12.32 9.23
N LEU A 456 10.43 -11.94 10.37
CA LEU A 456 9.28 -12.63 10.99
C LEU A 456 7.92 -12.22 10.39
N TYR A 457 7.89 -11.24 9.49
CA TYR A 457 6.72 -10.86 8.71
C TYR A 457 6.44 -11.93 7.65
N GLU A 458 5.19 -12.31 7.43
CA GLU A 458 4.76 -13.20 6.34
C GLU A 458 5.38 -14.61 6.27
N LEU A 459 6.02 -15.05 7.36
CA LEU A 459 6.49 -16.42 7.46
C LEU A 459 5.37 -17.39 7.80
N GLN A 460 5.45 -18.58 7.23
CA GLN A 460 4.59 -19.69 7.60
C GLN A 460 5.40 -20.74 8.36
N GLY A 461 5.89 -20.41 9.56
CA GLY A 461 6.71 -21.32 10.38
C GLY A 461 8.19 -21.32 10.00
N ASN A 462 8.88 -22.47 10.18
CA ASN A 462 10.33 -22.58 10.00
C ASN A 462 10.78 -23.00 8.59
N ILE A 463 9.82 -23.36 7.71
CA ILE A 463 10.08 -23.75 6.33
C ILE A 463 9.38 -22.76 5.41
N TYR A 464 10.16 -21.94 4.72
CA TYR A 464 9.68 -20.96 3.75
C TYR A 464 9.67 -21.58 2.35
N LEU A 465 8.49 -21.66 1.76
CA LEU A 465 8.24 -22.26 0.44
C LEU A 465 8.33 -21.22 -0.67
N HIS A 466 9.01 -21.57 -1.75
CA HIS A 466 9.11 -20.78 -2.97
C HIS A 466 9.16 -21.70 -4.20
N SER A 467 8.81 -21.18 -5.38
CA SER A 467 8.75 -21.95 -6.64
C SER A 467 10.09 -22.57 -7.02
N ASP A 468 11.21 -21.91 -6.69
CA ASP A 468 12.56 -22.38 -7.04
C ASP A 468 13.30 -23.13 -5.93
N VAL A 469 12.91 -22.96 -4.66
CA VAL A 469 13.65 -23.47 -3.49
C VAL A 469 12.78 -23.52 -2.23
N LYS A 470 13.05 -24.44 -1.31
CA LYS A 470 12.58 -24.36 0.09
C LYS A 470 13.71 -23.83 0.97
N ALA A 471 13.43 -22.86 1.85
CA ALA A 471 14.39 -22.35 2.83
C ALA A 471 14.04 -22.82 4.25
N TYR A 472 14.99 -23.49 4.90
CA TYR A 472 14.96 -23.81 6.32
C TYR A 472 15.58 -22.68 7.12
N LEU A 473 14.82 -22.16 8.09
CA LEU A 473 15.16 -20.95 8.82
C LEU A 473 15.60 -21.20 10.27
N ASN A 474 15.69 -22.47 10.70
CA ASN A 474 16.00 -22.84 12.10
C ASN A 474 17.30 -22.22 12.63
N GLU A 475 18.31 -22.06 11.76
CA GLU A 475 19.64 -21.57 12.13
C GLU A 475 19.89 -20.11 11.70
N VAL A 476 18.86 -19.39 11.25
CA VAL A 476 19.00 -18.00 10.79
C VAL A 476 19.59 -17.13 11.90
N SER A 477 20.59 -16.32 11.54
CA SER A 477 21.25 -15.40 12.46
C SER A 477 21.29 -14.00 11.87
N VAL A 478 21.09 -13.01 12.73
CA VAL A 478 21.04 -11.58 12.38
C VAL A 478 22.04 -10.83 13.27
N LYS A 479 23.04 -10.18 12.67
CA LYS A 479 24.11 -9.51 13.42
C LYS A 479 24.45 -8.15 12.82
N SER A 480 24.51 -7.12 13.66
CA SER A 480 25.05 -5.82 13.24
C SER A 480 26.56 -5.96 12.96
N ILE A 481 26.99 -5.40 11.83
CA ILE A 481 28.41 -5.34 11.42
C ILE A 481 28.88 -3.90 11.18
N GLY A 482 28.01 -2.92 11.41
CA GLY A 482 28.28 -1.50 11.21
C GLY A 482 27.00 -0.67 11.35
N LYS A 483 27.15 0.65 11.23
CA LYS A 483 26.01 1.57 11.17
C LYS A 483 25.17 1.25 9.94
N ASP A 484 23.86 1.05 10.13
CA ASP A 484 22.91 0.71 9.06
C ASP A 484 23.30 -0.53 8.26
N ARG A 485 24.05 -1.46 8.85
CA ARG A 485 24.54 -2.67 8.17
C ARG A 485 24.37 -3.89 9.05
N VAL A 486 23.55 -4.84 8.58
CA VAL A 486 23.17 -6.04 9.32
C VAL A 486 23.38 -7.27 8.45
N GLN A 487 24.24 -8.17 8.89
CA GLN A 487 24.49 -9.45 8.24
C GLN A 487 23.40 -10.46 8.60
N VAL A 488 22.92 -11.20 7.59
CA VAL A 488 22.00 -12.33 7.72
C VAL A 488 22.63 -13.58 7.08
N ARG A 489 22.61 -14.70 7.80
CA ARG A 489 23.20 -15.98 7.36
C ARG A 489 22.59 -17.17 8.10
N GLY A 490 22.92 -18.39 7.68
CA GLY A 490 22.49 -19.64 8.33
C GLY A 490 21.22 -20.25 7.72
N ILE A 491 20.87 -19.83 6.51
CA ILE A 491 19.74 -20.38 5.75
C ILE A 491 20.23 -21.62 5.01
N ARG A 492 19.47 -22.72 5.11
CA ARG A 492 19.71 -23.95 4.34
C ARG A 492 18.62 -24.14 3.30
N GLY A 493 18.97 -24.55 2.10
CA GLY A 493 18.05 -24.79 1.00
C GLY A 493 17.75 -26.27 0.75
N ALA A 494 16.62 -26.52 0.10
CA ALA A 494 16.22 -27.81 -0.46
C ALA A 494 15.41 -27.63 -1.76
N PRO A 495 15.23 -28.70 -2.56
CA PRO A 495 14.39 -28.65 -3.76
C PRO A 495 13.00 -28.07 -3.48
N PRO A 496 12.39 -27.33 -4.43
CA PRO A 496 11.05 -26.79 -4.25
C PRO A 496 9.97 -27.88 -4.21
N PRO A 497 8.76 -27.57 -3.70
CA PRO A 497 7.60 -28.44 -3.82
C PRO A 497 7.17 -28.63 -5.29
N PRO A 498 6.45 -29.72 -5.63
CA PRO A 498 5.95 -29.95 -6.99
C PRO A 498 4.84 -28.97 -7.42
N THR A 499 4.38 -28.12 -6.51
CA THR A 499 3.32 -27.13 -6.74
C THR A 499 3.78 -25.73 -6.37
N THR A 500 3.21 -24.71 -7.00
CA THR A 500 3.34 -23.30 -6.60
C THR A 500 1.99 -22.72 -6.17
N LYS A 501 2.01 -21.58 -5.49
CA LYS A 501 0.81 -20.80 -5.16
C LYS A 501 0.18 -20.27 -6.46
N ALA A 502 -1.14 -20.32 -6.53
CA ALA A 502 -1.92 -19.60 -7.52
C ALA A 502 -2.94 -18.72 -6.80
N ALA A 503 -3.08 -17.48 -7.25
CA ALA A 503 -4.08 -16.55 -6.74
C ALA A 503 -5.29 -16.50 -7.66
N CYS A 504 -6.43 -17.04 -7.21
CA CYS A 504 -7.68 -17.01 -7.95
C CYS A 504 -8.65 -16.01 -7.31
N PHE A 505 -9.06 -14.99 -8.05
CA PHE A 505 -10.03 -14.00 -7.60
C PHE A 505 -11.35 -14.15 -8.34
N TYR A 506 -12.44 -13.97 -7.61
CA TYR A 506 -13.79 -14.09 -8.14
C TYR A 506 -14.73 -13.06 -7.52
N LYS A 507 -15.90 -12.86 -8.13
CA LYS A 507 -16.92 -11.93 -7.60
C LYS A 507 -17.54 -12.47 -6.32
N GLY A 508 -17.25 -11.83 -5.18
CA GLY A 508 -17.73 -12.25 -3.86
C GLY A 508 -19.18 -11.84 -3.54
N GLY A 509 -19.75 -10.92 -4.31
CA GLY A 509 -21.05 -10.30 -4.04
C GLY A 509 -20.87 -8.83 -3.69
N TYR A 510 -21.57 -8.37 -2.66
CA TYR A 510 -21.54 -6.99 -2.17
C TYR A 510 -21.25 -6.96 -0.68
N GLN A 511 -20.58 -5.90 -0.24
CA GLN A 511 -20.33 -5.58 1.17
C GLN A 511 -20.76 -4.15 1.48
N SER A 512 -21.11 -3.89 2.73
CA SER A 512 -21.41 -2.54 3.23
C SER A 512 -20.98 -2.39 4.68
N GLN A 513 -20.64 -1.16 5.09
CA GLN A 513 -20.17 -0.89 6.44
C GLN A 513 -20.82 0.38 6.99
N LEU A 514 -21.49 0.25 8.13
CA LEU A 514 -22.07 1.39 8.83
C LEU A 514 -21.33 1.60 10.15
N VAL A 515 -20.79 2.80 10.34
CA VAL A 515 -20.09 3.19 11.58
C VAL A 515 -20.98 4.11 12.40
N LEU A 516 -21.28 3.67 13.61
CA LEU A 516 -22.21 4.32 14.54
C LEU A 516 -21.51 4.57 15.86
N ASN A 517 -21.89 5.62 16.56
CA ASN A 517 -21.26 6.01 17.82
C ASN A 517 -22.24 5.98 18.99
N ALA A 518 -21.74 5.60 20.16
CA ALA A 518 -22.45 5.68 21.42
C ALA A 518 -21.60 6.45 22.44
N ALA A 519 -22.17 7.48 23.05
CA ALA A 519 -21.55 8.21 24.15
C ALA A 519 -22.13 7.81 25.52
N GLY A 520 -21.33 7.94 26.57
CA GLY A 520 -21.74 7.76 27.96
C GLY A 520 -21.51 6.32 28.48
N TYR A 521 -22.24 5.95 29.53
CA TYR A 521 -22.11 4.64 30.19
C TYR A 521 -23.09 3.60 29.64
N GLY A 522 -22.92 2.33 30.04
CA GLY A 522 -23.79 1.22 29.65
C GLY A 522 -23.70 0.88 28.16
N VAL A 523 -22.52 1.05 27.56
CA VAL A 523 -22.30 0.90 26.11
C VAL A 523 -22.63 -0.51 25.62
N ASP A 524 -22.36 -1.55 26.39
CA ASP A 524 -22.65 -2.94 26.01
C ASP A 524 -24.16 -3.15 25.81
N GLU A 525 -24.98 -2.65 26.74
CA GLU A 525 -26.43 -2.75 26.64
C GLU A 525 -27.01 -1.87 25.53
N LYS A 526 -26.38 -0.73 25.25
CA LYS A 526 -26.74 0.14 24.11
C LYS A 526 -26.52 -0.59 22.79
N TRP A 527 -25.35 -1.19 22.60
CA TRP A 527 -25.03 -1.93 21.38
C TRP A 527 -25.86 -3.20 21.23
N LYS A 528 -26.10 -3.92 22.33
CA LYS A 528 -27.01 -5.08 22.35
C LYS A 528 -28.44 -4.70 21.97
N LEU A 529 -28.95 -3.56 22.46
CA LEU A 529 -30.27 -3.06 22.03
C LEU A 529 -30.29 -2.78 20.53
N LEU A 530 -29.26 -2.12 20.01
CA LEU A 530 -29.19 -1.81 18.58
C LEU A 530 -29.12 -3.07 17.72
N GLU A 531 -28.30 -4.04 18.10
CA GLU A 531 -28.20 -5.32 17.41
C GLU A 531 -29.56 -6.03 17.37
N VAL A 532 -30.27 -6.10 18.51
CA VAL A 532 -31.62 -6.69 18.57
C VAL A 532 -32.59 -5.94 17.66
N GLN A 533 -32.53 -4.61 17.63
CA GLN A 533 -33.38 -3.78 16.77
C GLN A 533 -33.11 -4.05 15.28
N VAL A 534 -31.84 -4.09 14.88
CA VAL A 534 -31.45 -4.34 13.49
C VAL A 534 -31.86 -5.74 13.06
N ARG A 535 -31.50 -6.78 13.84
CA ARG A 535 -31.84 -8.17 13.52
C ARG A 535 -33.35 -8.39 13.43
N ARG A 536 -34.14 -7.81 14.35
CA ARG A 536 -35.61 -7.89 14.29
C ARG A 536 -36.20 -7.14 13.10
N GLY A 537 -35.65 -5.97 12.76
CA GLY A 537 -36.07 -5.20 11.60
C GLY A 537 -35.84 -5.98 10.29
N LEU A 538 -34.66 -6.58 10.14
CA LEU A 538 -34.34 -7.41 8.97
C LEU A 538 -35.25 -8.63 8.85
N LYS A 539 -35.51 -9.31 9.98
CA LYS A 539 -36.44 -10.45 10.02
C LYS A 539 -37.87 -10.05 9.65
N LYS A 540 -38.35 -8.89 10.10
CA LYS A 540 -39.67 -8.37 9.72
C LYS A 540 -39.77 -8.10 8.22
N SER A 541 -38.68 -7.71 7.59
CA SER A 541 -38.58 -7.44 6.16
C SER A 541 -38.26 -8.69 5.32
N GLY A 542 -38.01 -9.85 5.94
CA GLY A 542 -37.64 -11.10 5.25
C GLY A 542 -36.25 -11.07 4.60
N LEU A 543 -35.33 -10.23 5.10
CA LEU A 543 -34.00 -10.01 4.52
C LEU A 543 -32.87 -10.67 5.31
N ASP A 544 -33.14 -11.20 6.52
CA ASP A 544 -32.12 -11.75 7.41
C ASP A 544 -31.44 -13.01 6.85
N GLU A 545 -32.20 -13.92 6.26
CA GLU A 545 -31.66 -15.16 5.65
C GLU A 545 -30.88 -14.92 4.35
N GLN A 546 -30.97 -13.72 3.77
CA GLN A 546 -30.28 -13.36 2.53
C GLN A 546 -28.88 -12.77 2.77
N LEU A 547 -28.56 -12.42 4.01
CA LEU A 547 -27.24 -11.92 4.38
C LEU A 547 -26.25 -13.07 4.44
N ALA A 548 -25.11 -12.86 3.79
CA ALA A 548 -23.98 -13.75 3.84
C ALA A 548 -23.24 -13.67 5.16
N LEU A 549 -23.14 -12.46 5.71
CA LEU A 549 -22.53 -12.12 6.99
C LEU A 549 -23.21 -10.87 7.54
N LEU A 550 -23.40 -10.82 8.85
CA LEU A 550 -23.84 -9.62 9.58
C LEU A 550 -23.16 -9.59 10.95
N ASP A 551 -22.17 -8.70 11.08
CA ASP A 551 -21.29 -8.63 12.23
C ASP A 551 -21.32 -7.23 12.87
N PHE A 552 -21.31 -7.20 14.20
CA PHE A 552 -21.38 -5.98 15.01
C PHE A 552 -20.07 -5.84 15.79
N GLN A 553 -19.17 -5.00 15.27
CA GLN A 553 -17.82 -4.85 15.82
C GLN A 553 -17.76 -3.58 16.67
N VAL A 554 -17.91 -3.73 17.97
CA VAL A 554 -17.78 -2.62 18.93
C VAL A 554 -16.30 -2.37 19.19
N VAL A 555 -15.86 -1.12 18.97
CA VAL A 555 -14.46 -0.71 19.09
C VAL A 555 -14.32 0.45 20.06
N GLY A 556 -13.36 0.28 20.99
CA GLY A 556 -13.03 1.25 22.02
C GLY A 556 -13.85 1.07 23.30
N VAL A 557 -13.23 1.45 24.42
CA VAL A 557 -13.85 1.51 25.74
C VAL A 557 -13.86 2.98 26.17
N PRO A 558 -15.01 3.56 26.53
CA PRO A 558 -15.06 4.93 27.05
C PRO A 558 -14.16 5.11 28.28
N GLU A 559 -13.45 6.24 28.35
CA GLU A 559 -12.62 6.61 29.49
C GLU A 559 -13.49 6.72 30.76
N PRO A 560 -13.06 6.14 31.89
CA PRO A 560 -13.70 6.38 33.17
C PRO A 560 -13.68 7.87 33.52
N ASN A 561 -14.84 8.46 33.83
CA ASN A 561 -15.00 9.91 34.08
C ASN A 561 -14.40 10.78 32.96
N PRO A 562 -14.97 10.72 31.74
CA PRO A 562 -14.35 11.25 30.55
C PRO A 562 -14.30 12.78 30.57
N ARG A 563 -13.12 13.34 30.30
CA ARG A 563 -12.90 14.80 30.28
C ARG A 563 -13.41 15.51 29.02
N SER A 564 -13.88 14.75 28.03
CA SER A 564 -14.50 15.25 26.82
C SER A 564 -15.50 14.23 26.27
N GLN A 565 -16.42 14.69 25.42
CA GLN A 565 -17.37 13.78 24.76
C GLN A 565 -16.66 12.71 23.93
N LEU A 566 -15.61 13.07 23.19
CA LEU A 566 -14.84 12.11 22.36
C LEU A 566 -14.29 10.95 23.19
N ARG A 567 -13.85 11.21 24.42
CA ARG A 567 -13.35 10.16 25.33
C ARG A 567 -14.46 9.34 26.00
N SER A 568 -15.69 9.85 25.97
CA SER A 568 -16.91 9.15 26.41
C SER A 568 -17.53 8.29 25.31
N THR A 569 -17.01 8.38 24.08
CA THR A 569 -17.59 7.76 22.89
C THR A 569 -16.82 6.51 22.49
N ASN A 570 -17.55 5.42 22.25
CA ASN A 570 -17.06 4.30 21.45
C ASN A 570 -17.88 4.17 20.16
N TYR A 571 -17.41 3.36 19.22
CA TYR A 571 -18.12 3.14 17.96
C TYR A 571 -18.40 1.67 17.71
N CYS A 572 -19.43 1.39 16.92
CA CYS A 572 -19.74 0.08 16.39
C CYS A 572 -19.65 0.14 14.87
N ARG A 573 -18.80 -0.70 14.29
CA ARG A 573 -18.78 -1.00 12.86
C ARG A 573 -19.72 -2.18 12.61
N LEU A 574 -20.85 -1.91 11.98
CA LEU A 574 -21.73 -2.93 11.46
C LEU A 574 -21.25 -3.31 10.06
N PHE A 575 -20.70 -4.51 9.92
CA PHE A 575 -20.20 -5.05 8.67
C PHE A 575 -21.18 -6.09 8.14
N ALA A 576 -21.50 -6.03 6.85
CA ALA A 576 -22.42 -6.99 6.25
C ALA A 576 -22.04 -7.31 4.81
N GLU A 577 -22.31 -8.56 4.42
CA GLU A 577 -22.13 -9.07 3.07
C GLU A 577 -23.41 -9.73 2.57
N ALA A 578 -23.61 -9.71 1.25
CA ALA A 578 -24.68 -10.45 0.58
C ALA A 578 -24.33 -10.70 -0.89
N SER A 579 -24.99 -11.67 -1.53
CA SER A 579 -24.88 -11.88 -2.98
C SER A 579 -25.58 -10.80 -3.81
N ALA A 580 -26.51 -10.05 -3.20
CA ALA A 580 -27.30 -9.00 -3.83
C ALA A 580 -27.29 -7.70 -3.01
N LEU A 581 -27.66 -6.58 -3.64
CA LEU A 581 -27.71 -5.25 -3.00
C LEU A 581 -28.84 -5.11 -1.98
N GLU A 582 -29.98 -5.77 -2.24
CA GLU A 582 -31.23 -5.55 -1.51
C GLU A 582 -31.13 -5.80 0.00
N PRO A 583 -30.53 -6.90 0.51
CA PRO A 583 -30.39 -7.13 1.94
C PRO A 583 -29.56 -6.04 2.65
N LEU A 584 -28.53 -5.52 1.98
CA LEU A 584 -27.63 -4.50 2.52
C LEU A 584 -28.30 -3.12 2.56
N ILE A 585 -29.07 -2.77 1.52
CA ILE A 585 -29.95 -1.58 1.53
C ILE A 585 -31.02 -1.72 2.62
N GLY A 586 -31.49 -2.95 2.86
CA GLY A 586 -32.42 -3.27 3.94
C GLY A 586 -31.92 -2.84 5.32
N ILE A 587 -30.61 -2.99 5.60
CA ILE A 587 -29.99 -2.53 6.85
C ILE A 587 -30.23 -1.02 7.03
N LEU A 588 -29.94 -0.21 6.01
CA LEU A 588 -30.16 1.24 6.05
C LEU A 588 -31.63 1.62 6.26
N ASN A 589 -32.56 0.86 5.69
CA ASN A 589 -34.00 1.10 5.90
C ASN A 589 -34.41 0.79 7.35
N VAL A 590 -33.89 -0.30 7.93
CA VAL A 590 -34.11 -0.60 9.35
C VAL A 590 -33.56 0.53 10.23
N PHE A 591 -32.40 1.10 9.89
CA PHE A 591 -31.86 2.26 10.59
C PHE A 591 -32.77 3.49 10.54
N LYS A 592 -33.37 3.78 9.38
CA LYS A 592 -34.36 4.86 9.26
C LYS A 592 -35.58 4.62 10.16
N ASP A 593 -36.05 3.37 10.25
CA ASP A 593 -37.20 3.01 11.08
C ASP A 593 -36.94 3.18 12.59
N ILE A 594 -35.73 2.88 13.03
CA ILE A 594 -35.31 2.97 14.44
C ILE A 594 -34.63 4.31 14.79
N ALA A 595 -34.49 5.23 13.84
CA ALA A 595 -33.76 6.49 14.00
C ALA A 595 -34.23 7.38 15.17
N LEU A 596 -35.46 7.20 15.66
CA LEU A 596 -35.99 7.90 16.84
C LEU A 596 -36.38 6.94 18.00
N ARG A 597 -35.96 5.67 17.92
CA ARG A 597 -36.33 4.60 18.85
C ARG A 597 -35.12 3.84 19.40
N HIS A 598 -33.92 4.35 19.19
CA HIS A 598 -32.66 3.79 19.68
C HIS A 598 -32.34 4.28 21.11
N PHE A 599 -31.13 3.98 21.60
CA PHE A 599 -30.66 4.40 22.92
C PHE A 599 -30.23 5.89 23.00
N SER A 600 -30.13 6.43 24.22
CA SER A 600 -29.58 7.77 24.47
C SER A 600 -28.06 7.82 24.27
N GLY A 601 -27.56 8.89 23.63
CA GLY A 601 -26.14 9.07 23.30
C GLY A 601 -25.72 8.51 21.93
N PHE A 602 -26.66 7.99 21.14
CA PHE A 602 -26.45 7.59 19.75
C PHE A 602 -26.16 8.81 18.86
N HIS A 603 -25.14 8.70 18.00
CA HIS A 603 -24.81 9.69 16.97
C HIS A 603 -23.94 9.03 15.88
N SER A 604 -23.78 9.66 14.72
CA SER A 604 -22.91 9.18 13.63
C SER A 604 -22.47 10.35 12.74
N SER A 605 -21.48 10.12 11.87
CA SER A 605 -21.15 11.06 10.80
C SER A 605 -22.33 11.20 9.83
N LEU A 606 -22.50 12.37 9.21
CA LEU A 606 -23.44 12.56 8.11
C LEU A 606 -22.93 11.94 6.79
N ASP A 607 -21.64 11.63 6.70
CA ASP A 607 -21.08 10.89 5.57
C ASP A 607 -21.34 9.39 5.75
N MET A 608 -22.32 8.89 5.00
CA MET A 608 -22.74 7.49 5.00
C MET A 608 -22.24 6.71 3.78
N ARG A 609 -21.25 7.23 3.04
CA ARG A 609 -20.78 6.58 1.80
C ARG A 609 -20.21 5.18 2.00
N THR A 610 -19.74 4.85 3.20
CA THR A 610 -19.28 3.48 3.55
C THR A 610 -20.44 2.47 3.66
N ALA A 611 -21.65 2.96 3.92
CA ALA A 611 -22.84 2.11 4.05
C ALA A 611 -23.52 1.84 2.70
N ILE A 612 -23.11 2.55 1.64
CA ILE A 612 -23.52 2.24 0.27
C ILE A 612 -22.87 0.90 -0.10
N PRO A 613 -23.66 -0.13 -0.46
CA PRO A 613 -23.09 -1.43 -0.82
C PRO A 613 -22.16 -1.32 -2.02
N ARG A 614 -21.01 -2.00 -1.94
CA ARG A 614 -20.01 -2.08 -3.02
C ARG A 614 -19.71 -3.52 -3.37
N PRO A 615 -19.48 -3.84 -4.66
CA PRO A 615 -18.98 -5.14 -5.02
C PRO A 615 -17.60 -5.37 -4.39
N PHE A 616 -17.27 -6.62 -4.09
CA PHE A 616 -15.93 -6.99 -3.64
C PHE A 616 -15.44 -8.25 -4.35
N LEU A 617 -14.13 -8.40 -4.37
CA LEU A 617 -13.45 -9.56 -4.94
C LEU A 617 -13.07 -10.52 -3.81
N ALA A 618 -13.54 -11.75 -3.90
CA ALA A 618 -13.15 -12.80 -2.99
C ALA A 618 -11.93 -13.54 -3.54
N TYR A 619 -11.11 -14.04 -2.61
CA TYR A 619 -9.84 -14.67 -2.90
C TYR A 619 -9.89 -16.17 -2.56
N TYR A 620 -9.40 -17.00 -3.48
CA TYR A 620 -9.17 -18.43 -3.29
C TYR A 620 -7.69 -18.74 -3.54
N PRO A 621 -6.87 -18.90 -2.47
CA PRO A 621 -5.48 -19.31 -2.61
C PRO A 621 -5.41 -20.79 -2.99
N ALA A 622 -4.74 -21.09 -4.09
CA ALA A 622 -4.67 -22.41 -4.69
C ALA A 622 -3.24 -22.95 -4.78
N LEU A 623 -3.10 -24.27 -4.93
CA LEU A 623 -1.88 -24.96 -5.35
C LEU A 623 -2.00 -25.39 -6.81
N TYR A 624 -1.05 -24.97 -7.64
CA TYR A 624 -0.99 -25.36 -9.06
C TYR A 624 0.28 -26.18 -9.33
N ALA A 625 0.18 -27.20 -10.18
CA ALA A 625 1.32 -28.05 -10.52
C ALA A 625 2.37 -27.27 -11.31
N GLN A 626 3.62 -27.32 -10.88
CA GLN A 626 4.69 -26.58 -11.56
C GLN A 626 4.95 -27.11 -12.97
N ASP A 627 4.84 -28.44 -13.17
CA ASP A 627 5.02 -29.10 -14.47
C ASP A 627 3.98 -28.70 -15.52
N ASP A 628 2.84 -28.13 -15.10
CA ASP A 628 1.78 -27.68 -16.00
C ASP A 628 1.97 -26.22 -16.44
N LEU A 629 2.99 -25.51 -15.96
CA LEU A 629 3.26 -24.10 -16.30
C LEU A 629 4.07 -23.95 -17.58
N GLU A 630 3.69 -23.03 -18.44
CA GLU A 630 4.43 -22.71 -19.67
C GLU A 630 5.22 -21.41 -19.47
N GLU A 631 6.23 -21.47 -18.60
CA GLU A 631 7.03 -20.31 -18.21
C GLU A 631 8.05 -19.93 -19.30
N THR A 632 7.99 -18.68 -19.74
CA THR A 632 8.85 -18.14 -20.80
C THR A 632 9.36 -16.75 -20.48
N VAL A 633 10.52 -16.41 -21.03
CA VAL A 633 10.99 -15.03 -21.17
C VAL A 633 11.09 -14.66 -22.64
N VAL A 634 10.62 -13.46 -22.98
CA VAL A 634 10.59 -12.94 -24.34
C VAL A 634 11.43 -11.67 -24.40
N ILE A 635 12.48 -11.68 -25.23
CA ILE A 635 13.32 -10.51 -25.49
C ILE A 635 12.68 -9.69 -26.62
N ILE A 636 12.48 -8.39 -26.38
CA ILE A 636 11.93 -7.48 -27.37
C ILE A 636 13.02 -7.04 -28.35
N ASP A 637 12.73 -7.18 -29.65
CA ASP A 637 13.60 -6.65 -30.70
C ASP A 637 13.34 -5.15 -30.89
N ALA A 638 14.32 -4.32 -30.50
CA ALA A 638 14.26 -2.86 -30.61
C ALA A 638 14.12 -2.35 -32.06
N THR A 639 14.40 -3.17 -33.09
CA THR A 639 14.26 -2.75 -34.50
C THR A 639 12.79 -2.63 -34.95
N ASN A 640 11.83 -3.11 -34.16
CA ASN A 640 10.39 -3.04 -34.45
C ASN A 640 9.68 -1.78 -33.91
N GLY A 641 10.35 -0.91 -33.15
CA GLY A 641 9.78 0.28 -32.47
C GLY A 641 9.37 1.47 -33.37
N LYS A 642 9.07 1.26 -34.66
CA LYS A 642 8.61 2.32 -35.59
C LYS A 642 7.15 2.21 -36.02
N SER A 643 6.35 1.32 -35.42
CA SER A 643 4.90 1.32 -35.67
C SER A 643 4.20 2.24 -34.66
N GLY A 644 3.94 3.49 -35.05
CA GLY A 644 3.04 4.37 -34.33
C GLY A 644 1.64 3.75 -34.24
N GLY A 645 1.29 3.18 -33.10
CA GLY A 645 -0.04 2.67 -32.82
C GLY A 645 -0.03 1.69 -31.64
N THR A 646 -0.92 1.91 -30.67
CA THR A 646 -1.17 1.12 -29.45
C THR A 646 -1.73 -0.29 -29.69
N LYS A 647 -1.46 -0.90 -30.84
CA LYS A 647 -1.74 -2.32 -31.08
C LYS A 647 -0.43 -3.08 -30.92
N ALA A 648 -0.47 -4.13 -30.10
CA ALA A 648 0.63 -5.05 -29.84
C ALA A 648 1.61 -5.10 -31.02
N ALA A 649 2.85 -4.66 -30.77
CA ALA A 649 3.94 -4.76 -31.72
C ALA A 649 3.91 -6.14 -32.37
N ASP A 650 4.17 -6.22 -33.67
CA ASP A 650 4.18 -7.46 -34.45
C ASP A 650 5.18 -8.45 -33.81
N THR A 651 4.69 -9.29 -32.87
CA THR A 651 5.50 -10.12 -31.96
C THR A 651 6.17 -11.30 -32.64
N ASN A 652 6.00 -11.44 -33.95
CA ASN A 652 6.41 -12.62 -34.72
C ASN A 652 7.93 -12.81 -34.82
N ASN A 653 8.73 -11.80 -34.46
CA ASN A 653 10.21 -11.87 -34.48
C ASN A 653 10.87 -11.79 -33.10
N ASN A 654 10.11 -11.73 -32.00
CA ASN A 654 10.73 -11.70 -30.68
C ASN A 654 11.41 -13.03 -30.35
N LYS A 655 12.55 -12.97 -29.64
CA LYS A 655 13.23 -14.18 -29.18
C LYS A 655 12.54 -14.71 -27.93
N VAL A 656 11.93 -15.89 -28.04
CA VAL A 656 11.26 -16.59 -26.93
C VAL A 656 12.18 -17.66 -26.38
N ILE A 657 12.36 -17.68 -25.06
CA ILE A 657 13.18 -18.66 -24.35
C ILE A 657 12.30 -19.36 -23.32
N GLN A 658 12.26 -20.69 -23.38
CA GLN A 658 11.56 -21.53 -22.41
C GLN A 658 12.42 -21.65 -21.15
N ALA A 659 11.85 -21.33 -19.98
CA ALA A 659 12.55 -21.40 -18.71
C ALA A 659 12.66 -22.84 -18.18
N GLY A 660 11.70 -23.70 -18.55
CA GLY A 660 11.56 -25.06 -18.03
C GLY A 660 11.11 -25.08 -16.56
N HIS A 661 11.23 -26.25 -15.93
CA HIS A 661 10.79 -26.47 -14.55
C HIS A 661 11.95 -26.84 -13.64
N PRO A 662 11.79 -26.81 -12.30
CA PRO A 662 12.79 -27.35 -11.39
C PRO A 662 13.20 -28.80 -11.75
N PRO A 663 14.51 -29.11 -11.72
CA PRO A 663 15.01 -30.42 -12.14
C PRO A 663 14.63 -31.54 -11.16
N VAL A 664 14.36 -31.18 -9.91
CA VAL A 664 13.98 -32.07 -8.82
C VAL A 664 12.95 -31.34 -7.97
N TYR A 665 11.93 -32.08 -7.53
CA TYR A 665 10.96 -31.65 -6.54
C TYR A 665 11.05 -32.51 -5.30
N GLU A 666 10.68 -31.92 -4.17
CA GLU A 666 10.49 -32.64 -2.91
C GLU A 666 9.11 -32.30 -2.33
N PRO A 667 8.29 -33.29 -1.95
CA PRO A 667 7.01 -33.03 -1.30
C PRO A 667 7.15 -32.10 -0.08
N LEU A 668 6.05 -31.41 0.25
CA LEU A 668 6.00 -30.58 1.45
C LEU A 668 6.16 -31.47 2.69
N GLU A 669 7.20 -31.20 3.47
CA GLU A 669 7.38 -31.78 4.79
C GLU A 669 6.43 -31.12 5.79
N ARG A 670 6.07 -31.86 6.85
CA ARG A 670 5.31 -31.27 7.95
C ARG A 670 6.19 -30.24 8.65
N ARG A 671 5.71 -29.01 8.76
CA ARG A 671 6.37 -27.95 9.52
C ARG A 671 6.42 -28.31 11.00
N ASP A 672 7.43 -27.78 11.68
CA ASP A 672 7.52 -27.95 13.12
C ASP A 672 6.34 -27.26 13.81
N ASN A 673 5.80 -27.90 14.84
CA ASN A 673 4.75 -27.32 15.67
C ASN A 673 4.89 -27.87 17.09
N TYR A 674 5.57 -27.11 17.97
CA TYR A 674 5.90 -27.56 19.31
C TYR A 674 5.90 -26.41 20.33
N ASP A 675 5.72 -26.78 21.60
CA ASP A 675 6.01 -25.95 22.75
C ASP A 675 7.41 -26.26 23.29
N SER A 676 8.06 -25.30 23.93
CA SER A 676 9.24 -25.58 24.74
C SER A 676 8.92 -26.64 25.79
N PRO A 677 9.90 -27.47 26.23
CA PRO A 677 9.68 -28.42 27.32
C PRO A 677 9.01 -27.76 28.51
N GLU A 678 7.97 -28.40 29.05
CA GLU A 678 7.17 -27.84 30.13
C GLU A 678 8.06 -27.51 31.33
N GLN A 679 8.01 -26.25 31.74
CA GLN A 679 8.79 -25.72 32.85
C GLN A 679 7.90 -24.76 33.64
N ASP A 680 7.88 -24.93 34.96
CA ASP A 680 7.16 -24.04 35.84
C ASP A 680 7.75 -22.62 35.73
N LEU A 681 6.93 -21.64 35.36
CA LEU A 681 7.35 -20.24 35.22
C LEU A 681 7.87 -19.66 36.55
N SER A 682 7.52 -20.25 37.70
CA SER A 682 8.03 -19.84 39.02
C SER A 682 9.56 -19.98 39.16
N VAL A 683 10.20 -20.82 38.34
CA VAL A 683 11.67 -20.99 38.35
C VAL A 683 12.42 -19.73 37.90
N PHE A 684 11.75 -18.80 37.22
CA PHE A 684 12.34 -17.52 36.80
C PHE A 684 12.30 -16.48 37.93
N GLY A 685 11.79 -16.82 39.11
CA GLY A 685 11.81 -15.97 40.29
C GLY A 685 10.58 -15.07 40.45
N ALA A 686 10.73 -14.01 41.22
CA ALA A 686 9.64 -13.06 41.47
C ALA A 686 9.27 -12.31 40.18
N THR A 687 7.98 -12.03 40.00
CA THR A 687 7.46 -11.35 38.82
C THR A 687 6.94 -9.95 39.14
N GLN A 688 6.85 -9.12 38.10
CA GLN A 688 6.20 -7.82 38.10
C GLN A 688 5.25 -7.72 36.91
N ALA A 689 4.06 -7.14 37.12
CA ALA A 689 3.11 -6.87 36.05
C ALA A 689 3.58 -5.71 35.16
N MET A 690 3.71 -5.95 33.86
CA MET A 690 4.05 -4.93 32.85
C MET A 690 3.53 -5.33 31.47
N ARG A 691 3.57 -4.44 30.47
CA ARG A 691 3.18 -4.80 29.11
C ARG A 691 4.24 -5.71 28.49
N LEU A 692 3.82 -6.73 27.75
CA LEU A 692 4.77 -7.56 27.00
C LEU A 692 5.63 -6.73 26.03
N GLY A 693 5.06 -5.67 25.45
CA GLY A 693 5.73 -4.76 24.53
C GLY A 693 6.87 -3.93 25.13
N ASP A 694 6.93 -3.80 26.46
CA ASP A 694 7.99 -3.09 27.17
C ASP A 694 9.31 -3.90 27.18
N ILE A 695 9.22 -5.23 27.08
CA ILE A 695 10.38 -6.15 27.08
C ILE A 695 10.61 -6.81 25.71
N ALA A 696 9.55 -7.00 24.91
CA ALA A 696 9.62 -7.69 23.62
C ALA A 696 9.17 -6.81 22.45
N LEU A 697 9.86 -6.97 21.32
CA LEU A 697 9.42 -6.47 20.02
C LEU A 697 8.67 -7.56 19.27
N GLY A 698 7.96 -7.18 18.22
CA GLY A 698 7.27 -8.15 17.38
C GLY A 698 6.89 -7.64 16.02
N ARG A 699 6.39 -8.55 15.18
CA ARG A 699 5.84 -8.25 13.87
C ARG A 699 4.76 -9.26 13.52
N SER A 700 3.75 -8.80 12.78
CA SER A 700 2.69 -9.66 12.25
C SER A 700 2.25 -9.17 10.88
N GLY A 701 1.61 -10.06 10.14
CA GLY A 701 1.05 -9.81 8.82
C GLY A 701 0.13 -10.94 8.39
N ASP A 702 -0.45 -10.79 7.21
CA ASP A 702 -1.26 -11.80 6.54
C ASP A 702 -0.41 -12.70 5.64
N LYS A 703 -0.79 -13.97 5.46
CA LYS A 703 -0.35 -14.78 4.33
C LYS A 703 -1.57 -15.49 3.75
N GLY A 704 -2.19 -14.85 2.77
CA GLY A 704 -3.51 -15.24 2.29
C GLY A 704 -4.55 -15.13 3.40
N SER A 705 -5.18 -16.24 3.79
CA SER A 705 -6.20 -16.27 4.85
C SER A 705 -5.67 -16.40 6.28
N ASN A 706 -4.35 -16.45 6.44
CA ASN A 706 -3.68 -16.80 7.69
C ASN A 706 -2.98 -15.57 8.29
N LEU A 707 -2.77 -15.58 9.60
CA LEU A 707 -2.04 -14.53 10.31
C LEU A 707 -0.74 -15.09 10.87
N ASN A 708 0.38 -14.43 10.61
CA ASN A 708 1.65 -14.74 11.25
C ASN A 708 1.97 -13.73 12.35
N CYS A 709 2.69 -14.15 13.39
CA CYS A 709 3.14 -13.28 14.47
C CYS A 709 4.45 -13.78 15.05
N GLY A 710 5.51 -12.98 14.93
CA GLY A 710 6.79 -13.20 15.61
C GLY A 710 6.98 -12.23 16.77
N ILE A 711 7.45 -12.74 17.91
CA ILE A 711 7.80 -11.96 19.11
C ILE A 711 9.22 -12.31 19.53
N PHE A 712 10.05 -11.31 19.80
CA PHE A 712 11.47 -11.49 20.11
C PHE A 712 12.00 -10.53 21.17
N VAL A 713 13.13 -10.91 21.76
CA VAL A 713 13.83 -10.19 22.85
C VAL A 713 15.32 -10.07 22.53
N ASP A 714 16.08 -9.39 23.39
CA ASP A 714 17.46 -8.98 23.07
C ASP A 714 18.53 -9.79 23.81
N THR A 715 18.17 -10.46 24.90
CA THR A 715 19.14 -11.19 25.74
C THR A 715 18.81 -12.69 25.86
N PRO A 716 19.84 -13.55 26.06
CA PRO A 716 19.62 -14.97 26.35
C PRO A 716 18.76 -15.23 27.59
N GLN A 717 18.83 -14.36 28.60
CA GLN A 717 18.05 -14.43 29.83
C GLN A 717 16.56 -14.20 29.56
N GLN A 718 16.24 -13.13 28.83
CA GLN A 718 14.86 -12.87 28.37
C GLN A 718 14.35 -14.00 27.48
N TRP A 719 15.20 -14.51 26.58
CA TRP A 719 14.85 -15.61 25.69
C TRP A 719 14.45 -16.87 26.45
N ALA A 720 15.20 -17.23 27.49
CA ALA A 720 14.93 -18.41 28.31
C ALA A 720 13.51 -18.38 28.91
N TRP A 721 13.05 -17.20 29.34
CA TRP A 721 11.68 -17.00 29.81
C TRP A 721 10.68 -16.96 28.65
N LEU A 722 10.91 -16.13 27.63
CA LEU A 722 9.95 -15.84 26.56
C LEU A 722 9.46 -17.12 25.86
N LYS A 723 10.38 -18.05 25.56
CA LYS A 723 10.03 -19.29 24.87
C LYS A 723 9.14 -20.21 25.70
N VAL A 724 9.31 -20.24 27.02
CA VAL A 724 8.47 -21.04 27.92
C VAL A 724 7.13 -20.33 28.13
N PHE A 725 7.16 -19.01 28.34
CA PHE A 725 5.98 -18.19 28.56
C PHE A 725 5.02 -18.22 27.37
N LEU A 726 5.52 -17.95 26.16
CA LEU A 726 4.71 -17.95 24.93
C LEU A 726 4.50 -19.38 24.41
N SER A 727 3.80 -20.23 25.16
CA SER A 727 3.28 -21.50 24.67
C SER A 727 2.06 -21.31 23.77
N ARG A 728 1.63 -22.34 23.04
CA ARG A 728 0.39 -22.32 22.24
C ARG A 728 -0.84 -22.03 23.09
N SER A 729 -0.97 -22.71 24.23
CA SER A 729 -2.07 -22.45 25.17
C SER A 729 -2.06 -21.02 25.69
N ARG A 730 -0.87 -20.47 26.00
CA ARG A 730 -0.74 -19.09 26.43
C ARG A 730 -1.10 -18.11 25.31
N MET A 731 -0.67 -18.37 24.08
CA MET A 731 -1.04 -17.52 22.94
C MET A 731 -2.55 -17.49 22.71
N ILE A 732 -3.23 -18.65 22.80
CA ILE A 732 -4.71 -18.71 22.72
C ILE A 732 -5.36 -17.86 23.82
N GLU A 733 -4.85 -17.94 25.06
CA GLU A 733 -5.32 -17.10 26.16
C GLU A 733 -5.10 -15.61 25.90
N LEU A 734 -3.95 -15.22 25.33
CA LEU A 734 -3.62 -13.83 25.00
C LEU A 734 -4.49 -13.29 23.86
N ILE A 735 -4.83 -14.13 22.88
CA ILE A 735 -5.78 -13.80 21.80
C ILE A 735 -7.17 -13.51 22.39
N GLY A 736 -7.61 -14.27 23.39
CA GLY A 736 -8.85 -14.04 24.11
C GLY A 736 -10.08 -14.27 23.23
N ASP A 737 -11.05 -13.34 23.29
CA ASP A 737 -12.34 -13.47 22.61
C ASP A 737 -12.25 -13.52 21.06
N ASP A 738 -11.09 -13.18 20.50
CA ASP A 738 -10.81 -13.28 19.07
C ASP A 738 -10.48 -14.71 18.61
N TRP A 739 -10.23 -15.65 19.54
CA TRP A 739 -9.94 -17.05 19.22
C TRP A 739 -11.23 -17.81 18.90
N ARG A 740 -11.13 -18.76 17.96
CA ARG A 740 -12.20 -19.70 17.63
C ARG A 740 -11.66 -21.12 17.49
N GLU A 741 -12.44 -22.11 17.92
CA GLU A 741 -12.07 -23.53 17.95
C GLU A 741 -11.81 -24.13 16.54
N GLU A 742 -12.33 -23.48 15.50
CA GLU A 742 -12.02 -23.86 14.12
C GLU A 742 -10.62 -23.44 13.65
N TYR A 743 -9.97 -22.47 14.32
CA TYR A 743 -8.62 -22.05 13.98
C TYR A 743 -7.58 -23.09 14.37
N HIS A 744 -6.47 -23.09 13.64
CA HIS A 744 -5.29 -23.88 13.98
C HIS A 744 -4.12 -22.96 14.33
N LEU A 745 -3.39 -23.28 15.39
CA LEU A 745 -2.22 -22.53 15.83
C LEU A 745 -0.96 -23.37 15.69
N GLU A 746 -0.02 -22.89 14.87
CA GLU A 746 1.34 -23.41 14.79
C GLU A 746 2.28 -22.53 15.61
N ARG A 747 3.30 -23.15 16.23
CA ARG A 747 4.34 -22.47 17.01
C ARG A 747 5.72 -23.09 16.74
N VAL A 748 6.71 -22.23 16.51
CA VAL A 748 8.13 -22.60 16.38
C VAL A 748 9.05 -21.58 17.07
N GLU A 749 10.30 -21.98 17.29
CA GLU A 749 11.35 -21.16 17.91
C GLU A 749 12.46 -20.85 16.91
N PHE A 750 13.04 -19.65 17.01
CA PHE A 750 14.23 -19.22 16.26
C PHE A 750 15.35 -18.86 17.26
N PRO A 751 16.15 -19.85 17.71
CA PRO A 751 17.05 -19.67 18.85
C PRO A 751 18.15 -18.62 18.64
N ASN A 752 18.65 -18.48 17.41
CA ASN A 752 19.76 -17.59 17.08
C ASN A 752 19.35 -16.11 16.93
N ILE A 753 18.05 -15.80 16.99
CA ILE A 753 17.50 -14.43 16.98
C ILE A 753 16.54 -14.17 18.16
N PHE A 754 16.44 -15.12 19.10
CA PHE A 754 15.61 -15.05 20.31
C PHE A 754 14.13 -14.77 20.05
N ALA A 755 13.56 -15.45 19.05
CA ALA A 755 12.16 -15.26 18.64
C ALA A 755 11.30 -16.51 18.82
N VAL A 756 10.04 -16.30 19.19
CA VAL A 756 8.96 -17.28 19.07
C VAL A 756 8.04 -16.81 17.95
N HIS A 757 7.66 -17.72 17.06
CA HIS A 757 6.82 -17.41 15.92
C HIS A 757 5.57 -18.27 15.91
N PHE A 758 4.46 -17.65 15.51
CA PHE A 758 3.14 -18.25 15.46
C PHE A 758 2.50 -18.07 14.09
N VAL A 759 1.69 -19.04 13.69
CA VAL A 759 0.77 -18.91 12.56
C VAL A 759 -0.62 -19.32 13.02
N VAL A 760 -1.58 -18.40 12.86
CA VAL A 760 -3.00 -18.62 13.13
C VAL A 760 -3.71 -18.83 11.80
N TYR A 761 -4.10 -20.07 11.52
CA TYR A 761 -4.75 -20.43 10.26
C TYR A 761 -6.24 -20.09 10.28
N GLY A 762 -6.70 -19.48 9.19
CA GLY A 762 -8.11 -19.16 8.94
C GLY A 762 -8.66 -17.91 9.62
N ILE A 763 -7.90 -17.24 10.49
CA ILE A 763 -8.38 -16.07 11.24
C ILE A 763 -8.78 -14.89 10.35
N LEU A 764 -8.21 -14.77 9.15
CA LEU A 764 -8.54 -13.69 8.20
C LEU A 764 -9.65 -14.06 7.21
N GLY A 765 -10.21 -15.27 7.29
CA GLY A 765 -11.30 -15.73 6.43
C GLY A 765 -10.85 -15.89 4.97
N ARG A 766 -11.29 -15.01 4.08
CA ARG A 766 -10.93 -15.01 2.64
C ARG A 766 -9.76 -14.09 2.29
N GLY A 767 -8.84 -13.87 3.24
CA GLY A 767 -7.71 -12.95 3.06
C GLY A 767 -8.14 -11.49 2.88
N VAL A 768 -7.18 -10.63 2.55
CA VAL A 768 -7.32 -9.17 2.60
C VAL A 768 -8.55 -8.65 1.83
N SER A 769 -8.82 -9.19 0.65
CA SER A 769 -9.86 -8.69 -0.25
C SER A 769 -11.29 -9.01 0.20
N GLY A 770 -11.46 -9.97 1.12
CA GLY A 770 -12.76 -10.45 1.57
C GLY A 770 -12.86 -10.72 3.07
N SER A 771 -11.96 -10.14 3.87
CA SER A 771 -11.97 -10.29 5.32
C SER A 771 -12.97 -9.34 5.97
N SER A 772 -13.74 -9.86 6.93
CA SER A 772 -14.64 -9.05 7.75
C SER A 772 -13.93 -8.33 8.90
N ARG A 773 -12.72 -8.78 9.27
CA ARG A 773 -11.93 -8.18 10.36
C ARG A 773 -11.58 -6.73 10.03
N LEU A 774 -11.48 -5.90 11.07
CA LEU A 774 -11.08 -4.50 10.92
C LEU A 774 -9.60 -4.40 10.50
N ASP A 775 -8.73 -5.20 11.11
CA ASP A 775 -7.35 -5.40 10.68
C ASP A 775 -7.28 -6.59 9.70
N CYS A 776 -7.63 -6.36 8.44
CA CYS A 776 -7.64 -7.39 7.40
C CYS A 776 -6.23 -7.81 6.93
N LEU A 777 -5.19 -7.03 7.26
CA LEU A 777 -3.78 -7.30 6.95
C LEU A 777 -3.04 -7.98 8.13
N GLY A 778 -3.69 -8.12 9.29
CA GLY A 778 -3.05 -8.65 10.50
C GLY A 778 -1.86 -7.81 11.02
N LYS A 779 -1.67 -6.57 10.53
CA LYS A 779 -0.48 -5.75 10.82
C LYS A 779 -0.47 -5.21 12.24
N GLY A 780 -1.62 -5.06 12.88
CA GLY A 780 -1.76 -4.62 14.26
C GLY A 780 -1.73 -5.75 15.29
N PHE A 781 -1.75 -7.01 14.86
CA PHE A 781 -1.91 -8.15 15.77
C PHE A 781 -0.75 -8.33 16.75
N ALA A 782 0.50 -8.17 16.31
CA ALA A 782 1.65 -8.23 17.21
C ALA A 782 1.57 -7.13 18.29
N ASP A 783 1.15 -5.92 17.93
CA ASP A 783 0.99 -4.83 18.90
C ASP A 783 -0.19 -5.07 19.86
N TYR A 784 -1.27 -5.70 19.40
CA TYR A 784 -2.34 -6.18 20.27
C TYR A 784 -1.82 -7.16 21.33
N ILE A 785 -1.03 -8.16 20.93
CA ILE A 785 -0.43 -9.12 21.86
C ILE A 785 0.58 -8.43 22.80
N ARG A 786 1.36 -7.48 22.28
CA ARG A 786 2.35 -6.71 23.06
C ARG A 786 1.70 -5.77 24.08
N ASP A 787 0.48 -5.27 23.86
CA ASP A 787 -0.21 -4.39 24.82
C ASP A 787 -0.77 -5.14 26.04
N LYS A 788 -0.78 -6.48 26.02
CA LYS A 788 -1.22 -7.31 27.15
C LYS A 788 -0.30 -7.12 28.36
N VAL A 789 -0.90 -6.90 29.53
CA VAL A 789 -0.18 -6.90 30.81
C VAL A 789 0.04 -8.33 31.27
N VAL A 790 1.30 -8.71 31.49
CA VAL A 790 1.73 -10.05 31.85
C VAL A 790 2.70 -10.00 33.03
N ASP A 791 2.82 -11.12 33.74
CA ASP A 791 3.81 -11.28 34.81
C ASP A 791 5.19 -11.57 34.20
N VAL A 792 6.09 -10.58 34.31
CA VAL A 792 7.46 -10.67 33.80
C VAL A 792 8.43 -10.88 34.97
N PRO A 793 9.35 -11.86 34.91
CA PRO A 793 10.34 -12.07 35.97
C PRO A 793 11.24 -10.84 36.15
N VAL A 794 11.48 -10.44 37.41
CA VAL A 794 12.33 -9.28 37.73
C VAL A 794 13.77 -9.48 37.24
N ASP A 795 14.24 -10.72 37.22
CA ASP A 795 15.61 -11.07 36.79
C ASP A 795 15.83 -10.94 35.26
N VAL A 796 14.78 -10.72 34.46
CA VAL A 796 14.89 -10.52 33.00
C VAL A 796 14.70 -9.05 32.56
N LEU A 797 14.48 -8.13 33.51
CA LEU A 797 14.26 -6.69 33.26
C LEU A 797 15.54 -5.90 33.03
#